data_AF-G1Q020-F1
#
_entry.id   AF-G1Q020-F1
#
_cell.length_a   1.000
_cell.length_b   1.000
_cell.length_c   1.000
_cell.angle_alpha   90.00
_cell.angle_beta   90.00
_cell.angle_gamma   90.00
#
_symmetry.space_group_name_H-M   'P 1'
#
loop_
_entity.id
_entity.type
_entity.pdbx_description
1 polymer ?
#
loop_
_entity_poly.entity_id
_entity_poly.type
_entity_poly.pdbx_seq_one_letter_code
_entity_poly.pdbx_strand_id
1 'polypeptide(L)'
;QSKDQPDYGLSSRISSSPTHSLYVFVRNFVCRIGEDSELFMSLYDPNKQAVISENYLVRWGSKGFPKEVEMLNNLKVVFTDLGNKDLNRDKIYLICQIVRVGKMDLKDTNMKKCTQGLRRPFGVAVMDITDIVKGKAESDEEKQHFIPFHPVTAENDFLHSLLGKVTTCKGDSGGQGLWVTMKMLVGDIIQIPKDYPHLVDRTTVVARKLGFPEIIMPGDVRNDIYITLLQGDFDKYNKTTQRNMEVIMCVCAEDGKTLSNVDCGLDPGQVTYKNQPMNEYRSIVYYQVNGGWKQSTEVAVPIEGMQRIHLRFMFRHRSSLESKDKGEKNFAMSYVKLMREDGTTLQDGYHDLVALKGDSKKMEDASACLTLPSYRHHMENKGATLSRSSSSVGGLSVSSRDVFSISTLVCSTKLTQNVGLLGLLKWRMKPQLLQENLEKLKIVDGEEVVKFLQDTLDALFNIMMEHSQSNEYDILVFDALIYIIGLIADRKFQHFNTVLEAYIQQHFSATLAYKKLMTVLKTYLDTSSRGEQCEPILRTLKALEYVFKFIVRSRTLFSQLYEGKEQMEFEESMRRLFESINNLMKSQYKTTILLQVAALKYIPSVLHDVETVFDAKLLSQLLYEFYTCIPPVKLQKQKVQSMNEIVQSNLFKKQECRDILLPVITRELKELLEQKDDGSQQQLQEKRFCVELLNSILEVLSSQDAAFTYHHIQEIMVQLLRTVNRMVITMGRDHQLI
;
A
#
# COMPACT_ATOMS: atom_id res chain seq x y z
N GLN A 1 33.51 5.31 -19.47
CA GLN A 1 32.79 6.55 -19.84
C GLN A 1 31.56 6.16 -20.62
N SER A 2 30.39 6.28 -19.99
CA SER A 2 29.08 6.44 -20.62
C SER A 2 28.17 7.02 -19.52
N LYS A 3 28.36 8.31 -19.27
CA LYS A 3 27.35 9.14 -18.59
C LYS A 3 26.23 9.38 -19.61
N ASP A 4 25.03 9.61 -19.11
CA ASP A 4 23.78 9.90 -19.85
C ASP A 4 22.83 8.69 -20.01
N GLN A 5 22.52 8.02 -18.89
CA GLN A 5 21.15 7.59 -18.65
C GLN A 5 20.40 8.77 -18.02
N PRO A 6 19.31 9.29 -18.60
CA PRO A 6 18.57 10.38 -18.00
C PRO A 6 17.85 9.90 -16.73
N ASP A 7 17.95 10.70 -15.66
CA ASP A 7 17.38 10.56 -14.30
C ASP A 7 15.83 10.51 -14.25
N TYR A 8 15.16 9.80 -15.16
CA TYR A 8 13.70 9.71 -15.20
C TYR A 8 13.10 8.97 -13.99
N GLY A 9 13.87 8.07 -13.35
CA GLY A 9 13.45 7.38 -12.13
C GLY A 9 13.29 8.30 -10.91
N LEU A 10 13.93 9.48 -10.92
CA LEU A 10 13.67 10.53 -9.93
C LEU A 10 12.39 11.30 -10.29
N SER A 11 12.20 11.68 -11.55
CA SER A 11 11.03 12.47 -11.98
C SER A 11 9.69 11.77 -11.76
N SER A 12 9.60 10.45 -11.93
CA SER A 12 8.36 9.71 -11.63
C SER A 12 8.05 9.61 -10.13
N ARG A 13 9.04 9.84 -9.25
CA ARG A 13 8.85 9.94 -7.78
C ARG A 13 8.50 11.35 -7.32
N ILE A 14 8.70 12.37 -8.16
CA ILE A 14 8.38 13.77 -7.82
C ILE A 14 6.87 14.04 -7.97
N SER A 15 6.12 13.22 -8.71
CA SER A 15 4.67 13.38 -8.90
C SER A 15 3.79 12.49 -8.00
N SER A 16 4.37 11.68 -7.10
CA SER A 16 3.61 10.92 -6.12
C SER A 16 3.23 11.81 -4.93
N SER A 17 2.08 11.55 -4.30
CA SER A 17 1.64 12.24 -3.08
C SER A 17 2.79 12.36 -2.08
N PRO A 18 3.02 13.55 -1.47
CA PRO A 18 4.16 13.76 -0.60
C PRO A 18 4.13 12.78 0.59
N THR A 19 5.16 11.94 0.70
CA THR A 19 5.44 11.19 1.91
C THR A 19 6.02 12.14 2.95
N HIS A 20 5.55 12.02 4.18
CA HIS A 20 6.00 12.86 5.28
C HIS A 20 6.76 12.02 6.30
N SER A 21 7.73 12.64 6.95
CA SER A 21 8.49 12.03 8.02
C SER A 21 8.64 12.99 9.19
N LEU A 22 8.65 12.47 10.42
CA LEU A 22 8.86 13.26 11.63
C LEU A 22 10.27 12.99 12.16
N TYR A 23 11.13 14.00 12.10
CA TYR A 23 12.43 13.97 12.76
C TYR A 23 12.26 14.33 14.24
N VAL A 24 12.83 13.53 15.13
CA VAL A 24 12.86 13.74 16.57
C VAL A 24 14.29 13.58 17.06
N PHE A 25 14.77 14.57 17.79
CA PHE A 25 16.07 14.55 18.44
C PHE A 25 15.91 14.70 19.95
N VAL A 26 16.33 13.68 20.69
CA VAL A 26 16.33 13.71 22.16
C VAL A 26 17.53 14.51 22.64
N ARG A 27 17.26 15.68 23.24
CA ARG A 27 18.29 16.58 23.77
C ARG A 27 18.74 16.17 25.16
N ASN A 28 17.80 15.78 26.01
CA ASN A 28 18.08 15.42 27.40
C ASN A 28 16.98 14.54 28.00
N PHE A 29 17.32 13.70 28.97
CA PHE A 29 16.39 12.91 29.74
C PHE A 29 16.61 13.14 31.23
N VAL A 30 15.64 13.79 31.88
CA VAL A 30 15.72 14.24 33.27
C VAL A 30 14.85 13.33 34.14
N CYS A 31 15.36 12.16 34.48
CA CYS A 31 14.71 11.24 35.42
C CYS A 31 15.75 10.41 36.19
N ARG A 32 15.57 10.27 37.50
CA ARG A 32 16.43 9.43 38.35
C ARG A 32 15.86 8.02 38.44
N ILE A 33 16.28 7.13 37.53
CA ILE A 33 15.82 5.74 37.53
C ILE A 33 16.61 4.87 38.53
N GLY A 34 17.92 5.10 38.65
CA GLY A 34 18.79 4.37 39.59
C GLY A 34 19.14 2.93 39.19
N GLU A 35 18.58 2.43 38.08
CA GLU A 35 18.88 1.15 37.45
C GLU A 35 19.10 1.35 35.95
N ASP A 36 19.71 0.36 35.29
CA ASP A 36 19.75 0.33 33.83
C ASP A 36 18.33 0.28 33.27
N SER A 37 18.08 0.97 32.16
CA SER A 37 16.74 1.15 31.62
C SER A 37 16.71 1.16 30.09
N GLU A 38 15.52 0.97 29.57
CA GLU A 38 15.18 0.88 28.16
C GLU A 38 14.06 1.89 27.90
N LEU A 39 14.30 2.83 26.98
CA LEU A 39 13.35 3.87 26.58
C LEU A 39 12.79 3.51 25.21
N PHE A 40 11.48 3.32 25.10
CA PHE A 40 10.80 3.00 23.83
C PHE A 40 10.00 4.20 23.35
N MET A 41 10.48 4.88 22.32
CA MET A 41 9.78 6.02 21.72
C MET A 41 8.99 5.62 20.48
N SER A 42 7.72 5.98 20.39
CA SER A 42 6.88 5.70 19.21
C SER A 42 5.73 6.68 19.04
N LEU A 43 5.14 6.67 17.86
CA LEU A 43 3.92 7.42 17.53
C LEU A 43 2.69 6.63 17.96
N TYR A 44 1.71 7.29 18.58
CA TYR A 44 0.54 6.63 19.16
C TYR A 44 -0.77 7.34 18.79
N ASP A 45 -1.79 6.54 18.48
CA ASP A 45 -3.16 6.97 18.27
C ASP A 45 -4.00 6.64 19.52
N PRO A 46 -4.45 7.65 20.28
CA PRO A 46 -5.23 7.43 21.50
C PRO A 46 -6.66 6.96 21.22
N ASN A 47 -7.22 7.28 20.04
CA ASN A 47 -8.60 6.91 19.70
C ASN A 47 -8.69 5.43 19.37
N LYS A 48 -7.71 4.91 18.64
CA LYS A 48 -7.58 3.47 18.33
C LYS A 48 -6.84 2.68 19.41
N GLN A 49 -6.27 3.37 20.39
CA GLN A 49 -5.36 2.82 21.39
C GLN A 49 -4.22 1.98 20.81
N ALA A 50 -3.67 2.41 19.67
CA ALA A 50 -2.71 1.65 18.89
C ALA A 50 -1.45 2.47 18.57
N VAL A 51 -0.32 1.79 18.55
CA VAL A 51 0.96 2.36 18.09
C VAL A 51 0.93 2.46 16.56
N ILE A 52 1.49 3.53 16.01
CA ILE A 52 1.52 3.85 14.58
C ILE A 52 2.88 3.51 13.96
N SER A 53 3.97 3.62 14.72
CA SER A 53 5.35 3.44 14.24
C SER A 53 6.09 2.34 15.01
N GLU A 54 7.24 1.94 14.49
CA GLU A 54 8.24 1.17 15.23
C GLU A 54 8.74 1.93 16.47
N ASN A 55 9.35 1.19 17.40
CA ASN A 55 9.78 1.68 18.70
C ASN A 55 11.28 2.04 18.72
N TYR A 56 11.60 3.31 18.91
CA TYR A 56 12.97 3.75 19.12
C TYR A 56 13.49 3.49 20.57
N LEU A 57 14.18 2.35 20.73
CA LEU A 57 15.06 1.76 21.78
C LEU A 57 16.20 2.53 22.57
N VAL A 58 16.07 3.67 23.23
CA VAL A 58 17.29 4.22 23.88
C VAL A 58 17.70 3.42 25.14
N ARG A 59 18.85 2.73 25.11
CA ARG A 59 19.44 2.04 26.28
C ARG A 59 20.10 3.03 27.23
N TRP A 60 19.50 3.22 28.40
CA TRP A 60 19.92 4.16 29.41
C TRP A 60 20.65 3.46 30.56
N GLY A 61 21.82 3.97 30.94
CA GLY A 61 22.62 3.43 32.04
C GLY A 61 22.15 3.93 33.40
N SER A 62 22.38 3.12 34.43
CA SER A 62 22.13 3.43 35.85
C SER A 62 22.81 4.73 36.35
N LYS A 63 23.87 5.19 35.69
CA LYS A 63 24.58 6.45 35.99
C LYS A 63 23.93 7.70 35.38
N GLY A 64 22.81 7.56 34.67
CA GLY A 64 22.09 8.69 34.07
C GLY A 64 22.60 9.12 32.69
N PHE A 65 23.33 8.26 31.99
CA PHE A 65 23.81 8.48 30.62
C PHE A 65 23.46 7.27 29.74
N PRO A 66 23.32 7.43 28.41
CA PRO A 66 23.21 6.30 27.48
C PRO A 66 24.32 5.26 27.72
N LYS A 67 23.99 3.97 27.61
CA LYS A 67 24.99 2.89 27.80
C LYS A 67 26.11 2.94 26.76
N GLU A 68 25.79 3.43 25.56
CA GLU A 68 26.73 3.60 24.46
C GLU A 68 27.21 5.05 24.43
N VAL A 69 28.51 5.26 24.67
CA VAL A 69 29.13 6.60 24.72
C VAL A 69 29.01 7.31 23.37
N GLU A 70 29.00 6.57 22.26
CA GLU A 70 28.83 7.09 20.90
C GLU A 70 27.42 7.70 20.66
N MET A 71 26.42 7.28 21.44
CA MET A 71 25.03 7.76 21.33
C MET A 71 24.78 9.11 22.03
N LEU A 72 25.72 9.60 22.85
CA LEU A 72 25.56 10.85 23.62
C LEU A 72 25.17 12.07 22.76
N ASN A 73 25.63 12.10 21.51
CA ASN A 73 25.34 13.19 20.56
C ASN A 73 24.44 12.76 19.39
N ASN A 74 23.91 11.53 19.42
CA ASN A 74 23.20 10.94 18.27
C ASN A 74 21.90 10.22 18.66
N LEU A 75 21.12 10.82 19.56
CA LEU A 75 19.78 10.33 19.92
C LEU A 75 18.71 10.83 18.94
N LYS A 76 18.96 10.66 17.65
CA LYS A 76 18.12 11.15 16.55
C LYS A 76 17.35 10.00 15.92
N VAL A 77 16.05 10.18 15.71
CA VAL A 77 15.19 9.24 14.99
C VAL A 77 14.34 9.98 13.96
N VAL A 78 14.14 9.37 12.80
CA VAL A 78 13.20 9.79 11.78
C VAL A 78 12.08 8.76 11.70
N PHE A 79 10.86 9.16 12.05
CA PHE A 79 9.68 8.36 11.82
C PHE A 79 9.23 8.55 10.37
N THR A 80 9.30 7.50 9.54
CA THR A 80 9.03 7.59 8.08
C THR A 80 7.64 7.05 7.70
N ASP A 81 7.31 7.17 6.41
CA ASP A 81 6.14 6.55 5.78
C ASP A 81 4.78 7.09 6.28
N LEU A 82 4.75 8.32 6.79
CA LEU A 82 3.53 8.99 7.22
C LEU A 82 2.80 9.54 5.99
N GLY A 83 1.59 9.03 5.75
CA GLY A 83 0.72 9.44 4.64
C GLY A 83 -0.34 10.45 5.05
N ASN A 84 -1.17 10.88 4.09
CA ASN A 84 -2.24 11.84 4.32
C ASN A 84 -3.29 11.33 5.33
N LYS A 85 -3.61 10.04 5.32
CA LYS A 85 -4.48 9.39 6.31
C LYS A 85 -3.95 9.50 7.73
N ASP A 86 -2.63 9.52 7.91
CA ASP A 86 -2.01 9.67 9.22
C ASP A 86 -2.03 11.15 9.63
N LEU A 87 -1.63 12.06 8.74
CA LEU A 87 -1.67 13.51 8.98
C LEU A 87 -3.09 14.03 9.30
N ASN A 88 -4.11 13.42 8.69
CA ASN A 88 -5.51 13.77 8.90
C ASN A 88 -6.14 13.15 10.16
N ARG A 89 -5.40 12.37 10.95
CA ARG A 89 -5.92 11.84 12.23
C ARG A 89 -6.30 12.98 13.17
N ASP A 90 -7.30 12.76 14.00
CA ASP A 90 -7.76 13.77 14.96
C ASP A 90 -6.66 14.14 15.95
N LYS A 91 -5.97 13.13 16.49
CA LYS A 91 -4.85 13.30 17.42
C LYS A 91 -3.72 12.30 17.17
N ILE A 92 -2.48 12.77 17.28
CA ILE A 92 -1.25 11.97 17.26
C ILE A 92 -0.39 12.35 18.46
N TYR A 93 0.08 11.33 19.18
CA TYR A 93 0.93 11.49 20.35
C TYR A 93 2.32 10.90 20.11
N LEU A 94 3.34 11.57 20.62
CA LEU A 94 4.66 10.98 20.83
C LEU A 94 4.69 10.39 22.24
N ILE A 95 4.96 9.10 22.34
CA ILE A 95 5.04 8.39 23.62
C ILE A 95 6.45 7.87 23.84
N CYS A 96 6.89 7.82 25.10
CA CYS A 96 8.11 7.18 25.54
C CYS A 96 7.78 6.23 26.70
N GLN A 97 7.82 4.92 26.48
CA GLN A 97 7.64 3.92 27.53
C GLN A 97 8.98 3.59 28.17
N ILE A 98 9.03 3.57 29.50
CA ILE A 98 10.27 3.35 30.25
C ILE A 98 10.20 2.02 30.97
N VAL A 99 11.15 1.16 30.67
CA VAL A 99 11.30 -0.18 31.27
C VAL A 99 12.64 -0.22 31.99
N ARG A 100 12.61 -0.49 33.29
CA ARG A 100 13.83 -0.68 34.08
C ARG A 100 14.28 -2.13 34.02
N VAL A 101 15.59 -2.35 33.99
CA VAL A 101 16.23 -3.66 33.99
C VAL A 101 17.02 -3.81 35.28
N GLY A 102 16.49 -4.61 36.21
CA GLY A 102 17.00 -4.62 37.58
C GLY A 102 16.46 -5.75 38.45
N LYS A 103 16.38 -5.51 39.76
CA LYS A 103 16.01 -6.52 40.79
C LYS A 103 14.51 -6.60 41.01
N MET A 104 13.90 -7.77 41.30
CA MET A 104 12.43 -7.86 41.38
C MET A 104 11.74 -6.91 42.40
N ASP A 105 12.30 -6.68 43.59
CA ASP A 105 11.75 -5.81 44.64
C ASP A 105 12.75 -4.71 45.03
N LEU A 106 12.29 -3.46 45.13
CA LEU A 106 13.10 -2.33 45.56
C LEU A 106 13.28 -2.25 47.08
N LYS A 107 12.33 -2.79 47.86
CA LYS A 107 12.27 -2.64 49.32
C LYS A 107 13.26 -3.53 50.08
N ASP A 108 13.80 -4.56 49.42
CA ASP A 108 14.81 -5.45 50.02
C ASP A 108 16.21 -4.81 49.98
N THR A 109 16.72 -4.50 51.18
CA THR A 109 18.05 -3.92 51.44
C THR A 109 19.21 -4.91 51.17
N ASN A 110 18.92 -6.21 51.01
CA ASN A 110 19.92 -7.26 50.84
C ASN A 110 20.27 -7.52 49.37
N MET A 111 21.21 -6.73 48.83
CA MET A 111 21.66 -6.73 47.42
C MET A 111 22.10 -8.09 46.84
N LYS A 112 22.46 -9.08 47.66
CA LYS A 112 23.11 -10.34 47.22
C LYS A 112 22.19 -11.55 47.00
N LYS A 113 20.87 -11.45 47.24
CA LYS A 113 19.95 -12.62 47.15
C LYS A 113 18.77 -12.44 46.18
N CYS A 114 18.61 -11.26 45.59
CA CYS A 114 17.48 -10.94 44.72
C CYS A 114 17.79 -11.29 43.26
N THR A 115 16.79 -11.79 42.53
CA THR A 115 16.89 -12.05 41.08
C THR A 115 17.16 -10.75 40.33
N GLN A 116 18.19 -10.74 39.49
CA GLN A 116 18.64 -9.58 38.70
C GLN A 116 18.30 -9.75 37.21
N GLY A 117 18.39 -8.65 36.44
CA GLY A 117 18.21 -8.63 34.99
C GLY A 117 16.75 -8.73 34.52
N LEU A 118 15.80 -8.40 35.40
CA LEU A 118 14.37 -8.45 35.08
C LEU A 118 13.90 -7.13 34.46
N ARG A 119 13.25 -7.21 33.30
CA ARG A 119 12.59 -6.09 32.63
C ARG A 119 11.26 -5.80 33.35
N ARG A 120 11.08 -4.59 33.89
CA ARG A 120 9.90 -4.18 34.67
C ARG A 120 9.42 -2.80 34.24
N PRO A 121 8.11 -2.52 34.31
CA PRO A 121 7.60 -1.20 33.96
C PRO A 121 8.09 -0.14 34.95
N PHE A 122 8.41 1.06 34.47
CA PHE A 122 8.81 2.19 35.31
C PHE A 122 7.87 3.39 35.14
N GLY A 123 7.48 3.72 33.90
CA GLY A 123 6.57 4.83 33.63
C GLY A 123 6.44 5.15 32.15
N VAL A 124 5.67 6.19 31.84
CA VAL A 124 5.43 6.65 30.47
C VAL A 124 5.54 8.16 30.39
N ALA A 125 6.12 8.68 29.31
CA ALA A 125 6.10 10.09 28.96
C ALA A 125 5.25 10.26 27.69
N VAL A 126 4.37 11.26 27.65
CA VAL A 126 3.36 11.41 26.60
C VAL A 126 3.21 12.89 26.24
N MET A 127 3.24 13.21 24.94
CA MET A 127 2.99 14.55 24.42
C MET A 127 2.10 14.51 23.18
N ASP A 128 1.13 15.41 23.11
CA ASP A 128 0.32 15.64 21.91
C ASP A 128 1.17 16.44 20.90
N ILE A 129 1.38 15.87 19.71
CA ILE A 129 2.18 16.48 18.63
C ILE A 129 1.31 16.81 17.41
N THR A 130 -0.02 16.78 17.55
CA THR A 130 -0.96 16.93 16.44
C THR A 130 -0.76 18.24 15.67
N ASP A 131 -0.56 19.36 16.36
CA ASP A 131 -0.37 20.67 15.71
C ASP A 131 0.96 20.77 14.95
N ILE A 132 1.97 20.05 15.41
CA ILE A 132 3.30 19.98 14.77
C ILE A 132 3.21 19.12 13.51
N VAL A 133 2.58 17.95 13.62
CA VAL A 133 2.38 17.03 12.49
C VAL A 133 1.50 17.65 11.41
N LYS A 134 0.47 18.43 11.79
CA LYS A 134 -0.41 19.15 10.85
C LYS A 134 0.21 20.44 10.29
N GLY A 135 1.44 20.80 10.68
CA GLY A 135 2.11 22.02 10.25
C GLY A 135 1.45 23.32 10.72
N LYS A 136 0.58 23.25 11.74
CA LYS A 136 -0.07 24.43 12.34
C LYS A 136 0.81 25.15 13.35
N ALA A 137 1.75 24.43 13.95
CA ALA A 137 2.74 24.97 14.86
C ALA A 137 4.12 24.90 14.20
N GLU A 138 4.81 26.05 14.10
CA GLU A 138 6.23 26.06 13.75
C GLU A 138 7.04 25.39 14.87
N SER A 139 7.61 24.25 14.54
CA SER A 139 8.61 23.52 15.31
C SER A 139 9.94 23.62 14.57
N ASP A 140 10.83 24.46 15.06
CA ASP A 140 12.18 24.59 14.53
C ASP A 140 13.17 23.76 15.37
N GLU A 141 14.36 23.50 14.83
CA GLU A 141 15.41 22.69 15.44
C GLU A 141 15.86 23.17 16.84
N GLU A 142 15.65 24.46 17.12
CA GLU A 142 16.00 25.12 18.37
C GLU A 142 14.90 25.03 19.43
N LYS A 143 13.65 24.78 19.02
CA LYS A 143 12.50 24.78 19.93
C LYS A 143 12.43 23.48 20.71
N GLN A 144 12.86 23.53 21.97
CA GLN A 144 12.83 22.37 22.87
C GLN A 144 11.43 22.18 23.46
N HIS A 145 10.93 20.95 23.36
CA HIS A 145 9.68 20.52 23.95
C HIS A 145 9.95 19.61 25.15
N PHE A 146 9.28 19.88 26.26
CA PHE A 146 9.34 19.05 27.46
C PHE A 146 8.17 18.07 27.49
N ILE A 147 8.49 16.77 27.51
CA ILE A 147 7.53 15.69 27.64
C ILE A 147 7.48 15.23 29.10
N PRO A 148 6.36 15.46 29.82
CA PRO A 148 6.23 15.12 31.22
C PRO A 148 6.28 13.61 31.45
N PHE A 149 7.12 13.16 32.39
CA PHE A 149 7.19 11.77 32.81
C PHE A 149 6.15 11.44 33.89
N HIS A 150 5.45 10.32 33.71
CA HIS A 150 4.45 9.81 34.63
C HIS A 150 4.89 8.44 35.15
N PRO A 151 5.29 8.32 36.44
CA PRO A 151 5.71 7.05 37.02
C PRO A 151 4.52 6.10 37.22
N VAL A 152 4.80 4.80 37.16
CA VAL A 152 3.82 3.78 37.58
C VAL A 152 3.66 3.84 39.10
N THR A 153 2.48 4.23 39.58
CA THR A 153 2.16 4.41 41.02
C THR A 153 1.88 3.10 41.75
N ALA A 154 1.39 2.06 41.06
CA ALA A 154 1.18 0.72 41.61
C ALA A 154 1.92 -0.32 40.76
N GLU A 155 2.71 -1.21 41.38
CA GLU A 155 3.53 -2.20 40.66
C GLU A 155 2.71 -3.23 39.84
N ASN A 156 1.39 -3.22 39.99
CA ASN A 156 0.43 -4.04 39.27
C ASN A 156 -0.19 -3.35 38.03
N ASP A 157 0.08 -2.05 37.81
CA ASP A 157 -0.50 -1.30 36.69
C ASP A 157 0.26 -1.57 35.37
N PHE A 158 -0.49 -1.80 34.29
CA PHE A 158 0.05 -1.98 32.95
C PHE A 158 0.43 -0.65 32.29
N LEU A 159 1.54 -0.60 31.55
CA LEU A 159 1.98 0.61 30.82
C LEU A 159 0.91 1.16 29.87
N HIS A 160 0.20 0.28 29.16
CA HIS A 160 -0.89 0.69 28.28
C HIS A 160 -2.08 1.34 29.03
N SER A 161 -2.38 0.89 30.25
CA SER A 161 -3.47 1.46 31.04
C SER A 161 -3.07 2.86 31.52
N LEU A 162 -1.80 3.02 31.92
CA LEU A 162 -1.24 4.32 32.27
C LEU A 162 -1.26 5.28 31.07
N LEU A 163 -0.91 4.82 29.86
CA LEU A 163 -1.03 5.63 28.64
C LEU A 163 -2.46 6.15 28.44
N GLY A 164 -3.48 5.31 28.58
CA GLY A 164 -4.88 5.73 28.45
C GLY A 164 -5.33 6.74 29.53
N LYS A 165 -4.81 6.61 30.76
CA LYS A 165 -5.07 7.56 31.86
C LYS A 165 -4.37 8.91 31.63
N VAL A 166 -3.14 8.90 31.12
CA VAL A 166 -2.32 10.11 30.91
C VAL A 166 -2.76 10.89 29.68
N THR A 167 -3.27 10.23 28.63
CA THR A 167 -3.85 10.94 27.48
C THR A 167 -5.16 11.66 27.82
N THR A 168 -5.84 11.28 28.91
CA THR A 168 -7.10 11.86 29.37
C THR A 168 -6.94 12.88 30.50
N CYS A 169 -5.89 12.78 31.33
CA CYS A 169 -5.62 13.67 32.47
C CYS A 169 -4.26 14.39 32.34
N LYS A 170 -4.25 15.73 32.37
CA LYS A 170 -3.01 16.52 32.49
C LYS A 170 -2.56 16.55 33.95
N GLY A 171 -1.60 15.71 34.31
CA GLY A 171 -0.97 15.70 35.65
C GLY A 171 0.31 16.54 35.70
N ASP A 172 0.67 16.99 36.90
CA ASP A 172 1.96 17.62 37.17
C ASP A 172 3.07 16.56 37.29
N SER A 173 4.14 16.72 36.52
CA SER A 173 5.25 15.75 36.39
C SER A 173 6.40 15.96 37.38
N GLY A 174 6.25 16.84 38.36
CA GLY A 174 7.30 17.10 39.37
C GLY A 174 8.66 17.49 38.77
N GLY A 175 8.67 18.03 37.54
CA GLY A 175 9.88 18.42 36.81
C GLY A 175 10.69 17.29 36.17
N GLN A 176 10.22 16.04 36.18
CA GLN A 176 10.87 14.91 35.51
C GLN A 176 10.29 14.70 34.10
N GLY A 177 11.15 14.42 33.11
CA GLY A 177 10.68 14.30 31.73
C GLY A 177 11.79 14.18 30.69
N LEU A 178 11.36 14.18 29.42
CA LEU A 178 12.20 14.08 28.24
C LEU A 178 12.19 15.41 27.49
N TRP A 179 13.37 15.95 27.15
CA TRP A 179 13.51 17.11 26.30
C TRP A 179 13.79 16.67 24.87
N VAL A 180 12.91 17.05 23.95
CA VAL A 180 13.01 16.71 22.53
C VAL A 180 12.88 17.93 21.64
N THR A 181 13.55 17.92 20.50
CA THR A 181 13.31 18.84 19.38
C THR A 181 12.74 18.03 18.23
N MET A 182 11.74 18.56 17.52
CA MET A 182 11.06 17.83 16.46
C MET A 182 10.82 18.71 15.24
N LYS A 183 10.86 18.11 14.05
CA LYS A 183 10.66 18.81 12.77
C LYS A 183 9.99 17.87 11.77
N MET A 184 8.96 18.36 11.10
CA MET A 184 8.34 17.64 9.98
C MET A 184 9.21 17.81 8.72
N LEU A 185 9.52 16.71 8.07
CA LEU A 185 10.28 16.63 6.83
C LEU A 185 9.37 16.10 5.72
N VAL A 186 9.50 16.66 4.53
CA VAL A 186 8.81 16.19 3.32
C VAL A 186 9.79 15.39 2.48
N GLY A 187 9.41 14.17 2.11
CA GLY A 187 10.21 13.26 1.28
C GLY A 187 10.25 11.84 1.81
N ASP A 188 10.65 10.92 0.93
CA ASP A 188 10.88 9.51 1.24
C ASP A 188 12.28 9.28 1.89
N ILE A 189 12.52 8.08 2.44
CA ILE A 189 13.77 7.67 3.13
C ILE A 189 15.03 7.90 2.27
N ILE A 190 14.90 7.88 0.94
CA ILE A 190 16.00 8.11 -0.01
C ILE A 190 16.21 9.61 -0.29
N GLN A 191 15.15 10.42 -0.19
CA GLN A 191 15.16 11.86 -0.47
C GLN A 191 15.60 12.65 0.75
N ILE A 192 15.10 12.31 1.94
CA ILE A 192 15.36 13.05 3.19
C ILE A 192 16.86 13.28 3.46
N PRO A 193 17.75 12.28 3.35
CA PRO A 193 19.18 12.50 3.58
C PRO A 193 19.84 13.40 2.53
N LYS A 194 19.24 13.56 1.34
CA LYS A 194 19.73 14.44 0.27
C LYS A 194 19.24 15.88 0.45
N ASP A 195 17.98 16.04 0.82
CA ASP A 195 17.34 17.34 0.96
C ASP A 195 17.66 17.99 2.32
N TYR A 196 17.87 17.18 3.36
CA TYR A 196 18.16 17.62 4.73
C TYR A 196 19.45 16.99 5.31
N PRO A 197 20.61 17.14 4.65
CA PRO A 197 21.87 16.51 5.09
C PRO A 197 22.40 17.05 6.43
N HIS A 198 21.93 18.23 6.86
CA HIS A 198 22.28 18.83 8.14
C HIS A 198 21.55 18.18 9.33
N LEU A 199 20.40 17.56 9.08
CA LEU A 199 19.57 16.91 10.08
C LEU A 199 19.80 15.41 10.12
N VAL A 200 19.73 14.80 8.94
CA VAL A 200 19.73 13.35 8.75
C VAL A 200 21.03 12.95 8.09
N ASP A 201 21.84 12.23 8.86
CA ASP A 201 23.06 11.60 8.40
C ASP A 201 22.85 10.08 8.23
N ARG A 202 23.88 9.37 7.75
CA ARG A 202 23.84 7.91 7.62
C ARG A 202 23.73 7.16 8.95
N THR A 203 23.93 7.85 10.06
CA THR A 203 23.90 7.27 11.42
C THR A 203 22.56 7.51 12.11
N THR A 204 21.67 8.29 11.49
CA THR A 204 20.35 8.62 12.00
C THR A 204 19.44 7.40 11.90
N VAL A 205 18.73 7.15 12.99
CA VAL A 205 17.85 6.00 13.15
C VAL A 205 16.56 6.23 12.37
N VAL A 206 16.11 5.23 11.62
CA VAL A 206 14.84 5.26 10.91
C VAL A 206 13.86 4.31 11.58
N ALA A 207 12.72 4.83 12.03
CA ALA A 207 11.61 4.03 12.55
C ALA A 207 10.45 4.09 11.57
N ARG A 208 10.12 2.98 10.92
CA ARG A 208 9.07 2.96 9.89
C ARG A 208 7.68 2.96 10.52
N LYS A 209 6.69 3.34 9.73
CA LYS A 209 5.29 3.15 10.07
C LYS A 209 4.96 1.64 10.13
N LEU A 210 4.15 1.26 11.12
CA LEU A 210 3.55 -0.08 11.20
C LEU A 210 2.49 -0.21 10.09
N GLY A 211 2.65 -1.21 9.23
CA GLY A 211 1.88 -1.31 8.00
C GLY A 211 2.52 -0.55 6.84
N PHE A 212 1.85 -0.52 5.70
CA PHE A 212 2.39 0.09 4.49
C PHE A 212 2.21 1.62 4.43
N PRO A 213 3.10 2.34 3.73
CA PRO A 213 2.81 3.68 3.24
C PRO A 213 1.57 3.68 2.34
N GLU A 214 1.02 4.86 2.06
CA GLU A 214 -0.16 4.99 1.20
C GLU A 214 0.11 4.57 -0.25
N ILE A 215 1.34 4.73 -0.71
CA ILE A 215 1.79 4.38 -2.04
C ILE A 215 2.98 3.44 -1.88
N ILE A 216 2.90 2.27 -2.52
CA ILE A 216 4.01 1.33 -2.62
C ILE A 216 4.49 1.41 -4.07
N MET A 217 5.70 1.92 -4.27
CA MET A 217 6.28 2.04 -5.61
C MET A 217 6.75 0.67 -6.11
N PRO A 218 6.71 0.42 -7.44
CA PRO A 218 7.24 -0.82 -8.00
C PRO A 218 8.71 -1.01 -7.62
N GLY A 219 9.09 -2.23 -7.27
CA GLY A 219 10.44 -2.59 -6.80
C GLY A 219 10.71 -2.36 -5.31
N ASP A 220 9.80 -1.80 -4.53
CA ASP A 220 9.95 -1.71 -3.07
C ASP A 220 9.74 -3.08 -2.40
N VAL A 221 10.80 -3.58 -1.75
CA VAL A 221 10.80 -4.89 -1.10
C VAL A 221 10.78 -4.70 0.42
N ARG A 222 9.67 -5.10 1.03
CA ARG A 222 9.47 -5.06 2.49
C ARG A 222 8.99 -6.42 2.97
N ASN A 223 9.48 -6.89 4.11
CA ASN A 223 9.07 -8.16 4.71
C ASN A 223 9.21 -8.13 6.24
N ASP A 224 8.40 -7.29 6.86
CA ASP A 224 8.47 -7.05 8.31
C ASP A 224 7.29 -7.75 8.98
N ILE A 225 7.56 -8.55 10.01
CA ILE A 225 6.53 -9.31 10.72
C ILE A 225 6.47 -8.81 12.15
N TYR A 226 5.42 -8.08 12.50
CA TYR A 226 5.24 -7.59 13.86
C TYR A 226 4.39 -8.57 14.66
N ILE A 227 4.90 -8.97 15.82
CA ILE A 227 4.23 -9.85 16.78
C ILE A 227 3.99 -9.05 18.06
N THR A 228 2.75 -8.99 18.49
CA THR A 228 2.34 -8.32 19.74
C THR A 228 1.90 -9.35 20.75
N LEU A 229 2.61 -9.42 21.89
CA LEU A 229 2.20 -10.23 23.03
C LEU A 229 1.06 -9.50 23.75
N LEU A 230 -0.16 -10.04 23.76
CA LEU A 230 -1.31 -9.36 24.33
C LEU A 230 -1.51 -9.73 25.80
N GLN A 231 -2.01 -10.94 26.03
CA GLN A 231 -2.42 -11.42 27.34
C GLN A 231 -2.14 -12.92 27.47
N GLY A 232 -2.00 -13.35 28.71
CA GLY A 232 -1.78 -14.74 29.07
C GLY A 232 -2.45 -15.03 30.40
N ASP A 233 -3.44 -15.91 30.40
CA ASP A 233 -4.09 -16.38 31.61
C ASP A 233 -3.68 -17.82 31.87
N PHE A 234 -3.01 -18.05 32.99
CA PHE A 234 -2.46 -19.35 33.37
C PHE A 234 -2.96 -19.70 34.77
N ASP A 235 -3.43 -20.93 34.93
CA ASP A 235 -4.06 -21.37 36.18
C ASP A 235 -3.09 -21.33 37.37
N LYS A 236 -3.62 -20.96 38.54
CA LYS A 236 -2.91 -20.95 39.83
C LYS A 236 -2.77 -22.39 40.33
N TYR A 237 -1.95 -23.22 39.67
CA TYR A 237 -1.67 -24.57 40.15
C TYR A 237 -1.07 -24.53 41.57
N ASN A 238 -1.91 -24.84 42.57
CA ASN A 238 -1.66 -24.98 44.01
C ASN A 238 -0.97 -23.81 44.75
N LYS A 239 -0.80 -22.63 44.14
CA LYS A 239 -0.21 -21.42 44.78
C LYS A 239 -1.30 -20.41 45.17
N THR A 240 -1.11 -19.71 46.29
CA THR A 240 -2.04 -18.67 46.79
C THR A 240 -1.92 -17.35 46.02
N THR A 241 -0.73 -17.04 45.48
CA THR A 241 -0.45 -15.82 44.71
C THR A 241 -0.29 -16.11 43.20
N GLN A 242 -0.54 -15.10 42.36
CA GLN A 242 -0.31 -15.19 40.91
C GLN A 242 1.19 -15.34 40.60
N ARG A 243 1.51 -15.92 39.44
CA ARG A 243 2.90 -16.09 38.98
C ARG A 243 3.41 -14.79 38.38
N ASN A 244 4.64 -14.39 38.72
CA ASN A 244 5.37 -13.40 37.91
C ASN A 244 5.81 -14.12 36.64
N MET A 245 5.23 -13.75 35.50
CA MET A 245 5.42 -14.48 34.24
C MET A 245 6.37 -13.73 33.31
N GLU A 246 7.33 -14.48 32.77
CA GLU A 246 8.19 -14.06 31.67
C GLU A 246 7.85 -14.95 30.46
N VAL A 247 7.62 -14.31 29.32
CA VAL A 247 7.45 -14.99 28.02
C VAL A 247 8.77 -14.89 27.30
N ILE A 248 9.29 -16.04 26.89
CA ILE A 248 10.50 -16.16 26.09
C ILE A 248 10.09 -16.52 24.67
N MET A 249 10.28 -15.61 23.71
CA MET A 249 9.99 -15.87 22.29
C MET A 249 11.28 -16.20 21.56
N CYS A 250 11.29 -17.27 20.76
CA CYS A 250 12.40 -17.61 19.88
C CYS A 250 11.90 -18.05 18.50
N VAL A 251 12.73 -17.82 17.48
CA VAL A 251 12.47 -18.26 16.11
C VAL A 251 13.14 -19.61 15.89
N CYS A 252 12.35 -20.61 15.53
CA CYS A 252 12.79 -21.98 15.39
C CYS A 252 12.57 -22.49 13.96
N ALA A 253 13.53 -23.26 13.46
CA ALA A 253 13.35 -24.03 12.24
C ALA A 253 12.47 -25.27 12.48
N GLU A 254 12.08 -25.94 11.40
CA GLU A 254 11.26 -27.16 11.44
C GLU A 254 11.89 -28.31 12.25
N ASP A 255 13.23 -28.35 12.33
CA ASP A 255 13.99 -29.32 13.13
C ASP A 255 14.04 -28.97 14.64
N GLY A 256 13.43 -27.85 15.05
CA GLY A 256 13.39 -27.38 16.44
C GLY A 256 14.62 -26.62 16.91
N LYS A 257 15.63 -26.45 16.04
CA LYS A 257 16.78 -25.62 16.37
C LYS A 257 16.39 -24.15 16.35
N THR A 258 16.83 -23.43 17.37
CA THR A 258 16.77 -21.97 17.41
C THR A 258 17.73 -21.42 16.38
N LEU A 259 17.24 -20.57 15.48
CA LEU A 259 18.06 -20.00 14.42
C LEU A 259 18.96 -18.91 15.04
N SER A 260 20.28 -19.12 15.00
CA SER A 260 21.26 -18.27 15.69
C SER A 260 21.69 -17.01 14.91
N ASN A 261 21.21 -16.84 13.67
CA ASN A 261 21.59 -15.77 12.74
C ASN A 261 20.37 -15.22 11.96
N VAL A 262 19.15 -15.47 12.43
CA VAL A 262 18.00 -14.71 11.94
C VAL A 262 18.01 -13.40 12.73
N ASP A 263 17.87 -12.26 12.06
CA ASP A 263 17.50 -10.99 12.69
C ASP A 263 16.07 -11.14 13.24
N CYS A 264 15.89 -12.03 14.20
CA CYS A 264 14.84 -11.90 15.16
C CYS A 264 15.14 -10.52 15.75
N GLY A 265 14.32 -9.51 15.46
CA GLY A 265 14.41 -8.19 16.06
C GLY A 265 14.17 -8.37 17.56
N LEU A 266 15.20 -8.82 18.24
CA LEU A 266 15.24 -9.11 19.65
C LEU A 266 15.87 -7.95 20.42
N ASP A 267 15.89 -6.79 19.76
CA ASP A 267 15.61 -5.50 20.37
C ASP A 267 14.35 -4.91 19.69
N PRO A 268 13.38 -4.35 20.43
CA PRO A 268 12.16 -3.80 19.86
C PRO A 268 12.50 -2.67 18.89
N GLY A 269 12.27 -2.88 17.59
CA GLY A 269 12.10 -1.84 16.58
C GLY A 269 13.13 -0.72 16.56
N GLN A 270 14.37 -0.98 16.96
CA GLN A 270 15.37 0.08 17.07
C GLN A 270 16.54 -0.14 16.13
N VAL A 271 16.74 0.83 15.24
CA VAL A 271 18.06 1.15 14.70
C VAL A 271 18.93 1.57 15.88
N THR A 272 19.64 0.62 16.48
CA THR A 272 20.78 0.93 17.35
C THR A 272 22.05 0.88 16.51
N TYR A 273 23.06 1.62 16.94
CA TYR A 273 24.38 1.71 16.30
C TYR A 273 25.21 0.45 16.57
N LYS A 274 24.66 -0.74 16.23
CA LYS A 274 25.27 -2.08 16.12
C LYS A 274 24.15 -3.12 16.31
N ASN A 275 23.65 -3.67 15.20
CA ASN A 275 22.87 -4.90 15.18
C ASN A 275 23.66 -6.03 15.87
N GLN A 276 23.35 -6.33 17.12
CA GLN A 276 23.69 -7.62 17.70
C GLN A 276 22.41 -8.47 17.67
N PRO A 277 22.30 -9.45 16.76
CA PRO A 277 21.14 -10.34 16.74
C PRO A 277 21.07 -11.06 18.09
N MET A 278 20.00 -10.81 18.83
CA MET A 278 19.67 -11.65 19.98
C MET A 278 18.88 -12.87 19.46
N ASN A 279 18.97 -13.99 20.18
CA ASN A 279 18.32 -15.26 19.79
C ASN A 279 17.00 -15.53 20.56
N GLU A 280 16.77 -14.83 21.67
CA GLU A 280 15.53 -14.88 22.46
C GLU A 280 14.99 -13.50 22.85
N TYR A 281 13.66 -13.30 22.75
CA TYR A 281 12.94 -12.15 23.34
C TYR A 281 12.55 -12.50 24.76
N ARG A 282 12.62 -11.55 25.68
CA ARG A 282 12.08 -11.72 27.03
C ARG A 282 11.11 -10.61 27.35
N SER A 283 9.87 -10.96 27.67
CA SER A 283 8.84 -9.96 27.97
C SER A 283 9.05 -9.25 29.31
N ILE A 284 8.40 -8.10 29.48
CA ILE A 284 8.31 -7.43 30.79
C ILE A 284 7.61 -8.34 31.81
N VAL A 285 8.19 -8.40 33.01
CA VAL A 285 7.63 -9.14 34.15
C VAL A 285 6.82 -8.19 35.03
N TYR A 286 5.52 -8.46 35.13
CA TYR A 286 4.64 -7.80 36.09
C TYR A 286 4.60 -8.60 37.39
N TYR A 287 4.62 -7.89 38.53
CA TYR A 287 4.63 -8.53 39.83
C TYR A 287 3.22 -9.01 40.19
N GLN A 288 3.05 -10.31 40.45
CA GLN A 288 1.79 -10.93 40.91
C GLN A 288 0.54 -10.60 40.06
N VAL A 289 0.71 -10.34 38.77
CA VAL A 289 -0.38 -10.08 37.83
C VAL A 289 -0.32 -11.06 36.67
N ASN A 290 -1.45 -11.66 36.33
CA ASN A 290 -1.58 -12.46 35.12
C ASN A 290 -1.69 -11.53 33.92
N GLY A 291 -0.88 -11.77 32.89
CA GLY A 291 -1.12 -11.42 31.50
C GLY A 291 -1.54 -9.98 31.19
N GLY A 292 -0.74 -9.27 30.39
CA GLY A 292 -1.13 -7.94 29.89
C GLY A 292 0.05 -7.17 29.34
N TRP A 293 0.85 -7.81 28.47
CA TRP A 293 2.11 -7.24 28.00
C TRP A 293 1.87 -6.07 27.05
N LYS A 294 0.97 -6.25 26.07
CA LYS A 294 0.77 -5.37 24.91
C LYS A 294 2.10 -4.83 24.35
N GLN A 295 3.06 -5.75 24.18
CA GLN A 295 4.41 -5.46 23.68
C GLN A 295 4.53 -5.98 22.27
N SER A 296 4.89 -5.08 21.36
CA SER A 296 5.14 -5.40 19.96
C SER A 296 6.64 -5.58 19.72
N THR A 297 6.99 -6.61 18.98
CA THR A 297 8.35 -6.94 18.55
C THR A 297 8.33 -7.28 17.07
N GLU A 298 9.37 -6.90 16.35
CA GLU A 298 9.54 -7.23 14.95
C GLU A 298 10.34 -8.52 14.79
N VAL A 299 9.98 -9.34 13.82
CA VAL A 299 10.64 -10.60 13.48
C VAL A 299 11.09 -10.51 12.02
N ALA A 300 12.37 -10.16 11.79
CA ALA A 300 12.90 -10.10 10.44
C ALA A 300 13.39 -11.50 10.02
N VAL A 301 12.66 -12.10 9.08
CA VAL A 301 12.93 -13.46 8.60
C VAL A 301 13.17 -13.42 7.09
N PRO A 302 14.22 -14.11 6.59
CA PRO A 302 14.42 -14.24 5.15
C PRO A 302 13.22 -14.88 4.46
N ILE A 303 12.76 -14.28 3.36
CA ILE A 303 11.59 -14.73 2.59
C ILE A 303 11.77 -16.19 2.13
N GLU A 304 12.98 -16.57 1.73
CA GLU A 304 13.33 -17.88 1.15
C GLU A 304 13.22 -19.07 2.15
N GLY A 305 13.11 -18.81 3.45
CA GLY A 305 13.04 -19.83 4.50
C GLY A 305 11.75 -19.86 5.31
N MET A 306 10.83 -18.92 5.09
CA MET A 306 9.67 -18.68 5.96
C MET A 306 8.74 -19.89 6.10
N GLN A 307 8.73 -20.78 5.10
CA GLN A 307 7.91 -22.01 5.10
C GLN A 307 8.27 -22.98 6.22
N ARG A 308 9.54 -22.99 6.63
CA ARG A 308 10.11 -23.96 7.58
C ARG A 308 10.34 -23.34 8.95
N ILE A 309 9.75 -22.17 9.21
CA ILE A 309 10.00 -21.38 10.42
C ILE A 309 8.72 -21.26 11.24
N HIS A 310 8.88 -21.41 12.56
CA HIS A 310 7.83 -21.19 13.52
C HIS A 310 8.34 -20.35 14.70
N LEU A 311 7.44 -19.60 15.31
CA LEU A 311 7.70 -18.89 16.57
C LEU A 311 7.33 -19.80 17.72
N ARG A 312 8.21 -19.85 18.71
CA ARG A 312 8.04 -20.60 19.95
C ARG A 312 7.99 -19.62 21.12
N PHE A 313 7.00 -19.82 22.00
CA PHE A 313 6.78 -19.03 23.21
C PHE A 313 6.87 -19.95 24.43
N MET A 314 7.91 -19.76 25.24
CA MET A 314 8.11 -20.50 26.49
C MET A 314 7.69 -19.63 27.67
N PHE A 315 6.96 -20.21 28.62
CA PHE A 315 6.49 -19.51 29.81
C PHE A 315 7.30 -19.93 31.04
N ARG A 316 7.93 -18.93 31.68
CA ARG A 316 8.74 -19.13 32.89
C ARG A 316 8.21 -18.30 34.04
N HIS A 317 8.19 -18.89 35.24
CA HIS A 317 7.95 -18.13 36.45
C HIS A 317 9.25 -17.49 36.95
N ARG A 318 9.22 -16.19 37.23
CA ARG A 318 10.35 -15.48 37.86
C ARG A 318 10.13 -15.31 39.35
N SER A 319 11.07 -15.76 40.16
CA SER A 319 11.02 -15.61 41.62
C SER A 319 11.74 -14.34 42.05
N SER A 320 11.37 -13.75 43.19
CA SER A 320 12.10 -12.62 43.79
C SER A 320 13.49 -13.03 44.29
N LEU A 321 13.66 -14.31 44.66
CA LEU A 321 14.89 -14.88 45.19
C LEU A 321 15.66 -15.60 44.09
N GLU A 322 16.94 -15.24 43.90
CA GLU A 322 17.77 -15.75 42.80
C GLU A 322 17.97 -17.27 42.87
N SER A 323 18.12 -17.82 44.09
CA SER A 323 18.31 -19.27 44.29
C SER A 323 17.08 -20.09 43.90
N LYS A 324 15.87 -19.54 44.10
CA LYS A 324 14.63 -20.18 43.65
C LYS A 324 14.45 -20.00 42.14
N ASP A 325 14.75 -18.81 41.62
CA ASP A 325 14.63 -18.47 40.20
C ASP A 325 15.49 -19.36 39.28
N LYS A 326 16.73 -19.66 39.70
CA LYS A 326 17.63 -20.58 38.97
C LYS A 326 17.09 -22.01 38.88
N GLY A 327 16.26 -22.44 39.83
CA GLY A 327 15.63 -23.76 39.85
C GLY A 327 14.31 -23.84 39.08
N GLU A 328 13.70 -22.70 38.74
CA GLU A 328 12.43 -22.66 37.99
C GLU A 328 12.65 -23.04 36.53
N LYS A 329 11.90 -24.06 36.06
CA LYS A 329 11.88 -24.51 34.67
C LYS A 329 10.71 -23.88 33.91
N ASN A 330 10.79 -23.91 32.58
CA ASN A 330 9.66 -23.55 31.74
C ASN A 330 8.50 -24.51 32.00
N PHE A 331 7.30 -23.97 32.25
CA PHE A 331 6.15 -24.75 32.69
C PHE A 331 5.09 -24.96 31.61
N ALA A 332 5.12 -24.14 30.56
CA ALA A 332 4.23 -24.22 29.41
C ALA A 332 4.96 -23.72 28.16
N MET A 333 4.41 -24.10 27.01
CA MET A 333 4.95 -23.81 25.69
C MET A 333 3.79 -23.59 24.69
N SER A 334 3.89 -22.56 23.86
CA SER A 334 2.98 -22.32 22.73
C SER A 334 3.79 -22.05 21.46
N TYR A 335 3.24 -22.34 20.30
CA TYR A 335 3.93 -22.05 19.04
C TYR A 335 2.96 -21.62 17.95
N VAL A 336 3.49 -20.92 16.94
CA VAL A 336 2.75 -20.56 15.72
C VAL A 336 3.66 -20.66 14.51
N LYS A 337 3.17 -21.26 13.42
CA LYS A 337 3.87 -21.29 12.13
C LYS A 337 3.65 -19.96 11.42
N LEU A 338 4.72 -19.38 10.87
CA LEU A 338 4.63 -18.10 10.14
C LEU A 338 3.96 -18.24 8.77
N MET A 339 3.97 -19.45 8.21
CA MET A 339 3.29 -19.79 6.98
C MET A 339 2.28 -20.92 7.24
N ARG A 340 1.12 -20.81 6.63
CA ARG A 340 0.07 -21.83 6.64
C ARG A 340 0.40 -22.96 5.67
N GLU A 341 -0.32 -24.08 5.82
CA GLU A 341 -0.13 -25.27 4.98
C GLU A 341 -0.52 -25.02 3.50
N ASP A 342 -1.39 -24.03 3.25
CA ASP A 342 -1.75 -23.58 1.91
C ASP A 342 -0.65 -22.71 1.23
N GLY A 343 0.40 -22.36 1.96
CA GLY A 343 1.51 -21.54 1.47
C GLY A 343 1.33 -20.03 1.69
N THR A 344 0.20 -19.58 2.23
CA THR A 344 -0.03 -18.16 2.59
C THR A 344 0.64 -17.83 3.92
N THR A 345 0.95 -16.55 4.15
CA THR A 345 1.46 -16.11 5.45
C THR A 345 0.37 -16.18 6.52
N LEU A 346 0.80 -16.16 7.78
CA LEU A 346 -0.07 -15.97 8.92
C LEU A 346 -0.98 -14.74 8.72
N GLN A 347 -2.28 -14.91 8.94
CA GLN A 347 -3.25 -13.82 8.82
C GLN A 347 -3.04 -12.75 9.89
N ASP A 348 -3.25 -11.50 9.52
CA ASP A 348 -3.23 -10.39 10.47
C ASP A 348 -4.39 -10.49 11.47
N GLY A 349 -4.14 -10.03 12.71
CA GLY A 349 -5.16 -9.98 13.75
C GLY A 349 -4.79 -10.79 14.99
N TYR A 350 -5.81 -11.27 15.70
CA TYR A 350 -5.69 -11.94 17.00
C TYR A 350 -5.59 -13.46 16.83
N HIS A 351 -4.68 -14.07 17.59
CA HIS A 351 -4.44 -15.50 17.57
C HIS A 351 -4.44 -16.05 18.98
N ASP A 352 -5.41 -16.91 19.29
CA ASP A 352 -5.49 -17.63 20.56
C ASP A 352 -4.76 -18.97 20.43
N LEU A 353 -3.57 -19.00 21.02
CA LEU A 353 -2.68 -20.14 20.99
C LEU A 353 -2.96 -21.10 22.14
N VAL A 354 -2.74 -22.38 21.85
CA VAL A 354 -2.85 -23.45 22.85
C VAL A 354 -1.59 -23.50 23.70
N ALA A 355 -1.76 -23.62 25.03
CA ALA A 355 -0.65 -23.86 25.96
C ALA A 355 -0.40 -25.37 26.12
N LEU A 356 0.76 -25.82 25.65
CA LEU A 356 1.27 -27.18 25.79
C LEU A 356 2.04 -27.32 27.10
N LYS A 357 1.77 -28.39 27.85
CA LYS A 357 2.41 -28.72 29.14
C LYS A 357 3.10 -30.07 29.10
N GLY A 358 4.25 -30.19 29.75
CA GLY A 358 5.07 -31.39 29.81
C GLY A 358 6.49 -31.09 30.29
N ASP A 359 7.43 -32.00 30.00
CA ASP A 359 8.84 -31.78 30.36
C ASP A 359 9.49 -30.71 29.48
N SER A 360 10.30 -29.83 30.08
CA SER A 360 11.00 -28.75 29.35
C SER A 360 11.81 -29.24 28.14
N LYS A 361 12.46 -30.41 28.24
CA LYS A 361 13.22 -30.99 27.11
C LYS A 361 12.31 -31.42 25.95
N LYS A 362 11.10 -31.88 26.26
CA LYS A 362 10.11 -32.28 25.24
C LYS A 362 9.42 -31.07 24.61
N MET A 363 9.29 -29.97 25.34
CA MET A 363 8.80 -28.69 24.80
C MET A 363 9.77 -28.09 23.78
N GLU A 364 11.05 -28.42 23.87
CA GLU A 364 12.07 -27.97 22.92
C GLU A 364 12.10 -28.81 21.62
N ASP A 365 11.53 -30.01 21.66
CA ASP A 365 11.46 -30.93 20.52
C ASP A 365 10.34 -30.53 19.55
N ALA A 366 10.72 -30.11 18.35
CA ALA A 366 9.77 -29.70 17.31
C ALA A 366 8.87 -30.85 16.84
N SER A 367 9.35 -32.10 16.85
CA SER A 367 8.55 -33.24 16.39
C SER A 367 7.36 -33.51 17.32
N ALA A 368 7.55 -33.29 18.63
CA ALA A 368 6.50 -33.41 19.64
C ALA A 368 5.54 -32.20 19.64
N CYS A 369 6.05 -30.99 19.37
CA CYS A 369 5.24 -29.76 19.37
C CYS A 369 4.45 -29.56 18.08
N LEU A 370 5.07 -29.72 16.91
CA LEU A 370 4.46 -29.41 15.60
C LEU A 370 3.37 -30.39 15.17
N THR A 371 3.29 -31.56 15.82
CA THR A 371 2.23 -32.55 15.61
C THR A 371 0.92 -32.20 16.35
N LEU A 372 0.98 -31.30 17.33
CA LEU A 372 -0.18 -30.83 18.09
C LEU A 372 -0.74 -29.53 17.51
N PRO A 373 -2.05 -29.25 17.61
CA PRO A 373 -2.64 -28.02 17.07
C PRO A 373 -2.07 -26.77 17.76
N SER A 374 -1.72 -25.75 16.97
CA SER A 374 -1.24 -24.45 17.47
C SER A 374 -2.37 -23.54 17.93
N TYR A 375 -3.55 -23.61 17.29
CA TYR A 375 -4.70 -22.77 17.56
C TYR A 375 -5.77 -23.50 18.37
N ARG A 376 -6.50 -22.72 19.18
CA ARG A 376 -7.71 -23.21 19.82
C ARG A 376 -8.83 -23.28 18.78
N HIS A 377 -9.32 -24.48 18.45
CA HIS A 377 -10.56 -24.60 17.71
C HIS A 377 -11.72 -24.14 18.60
N HIS A 378 -12.39 -23.06 18.20
CA HIS A 378 -13.65 -22.64 18.81
C HIS A 378 -14.75 -23.61 18.37
N MET A 379 -14.79 -24.82 18.92
CA MET A 379 -15.96 -25.68 18.76
C MET A 379 -17.11 -25.04 19.54
N GLU A 380 -18.12 -24.55 18.83
CA GLU A 380 -19.46 -24.35 19.38
C GLU A 380 -20.02 -25.71 19.84
N ASN A 381 -19.66 -26.13 21.05
CA ASN A 381 -20.27 -27.30 21.67
C ASN A 381 -21.67 -26.92 22.20
N LYS A 382 -22.65 -26.85 21.31
CA LYS A 382 -24.03 -27.17 21.68
C LYS A 382 -24.10 -28.68 21.88
N GLY A 383 -24.08 -29.10 23.15
CA GLY A 383 -24.52 -30.42 23.57
C GLY A 383 -23.60 -31.58 23.22
N ALA A 384 -22.46 -31.69 23.92
CA ALA A 384 -21.81 -32.98 24.08
C ALA A 384 -21.23 -33.08 25.50
N THR A 385 -21.72 -34.06 26.22
CA THR A 385 -21.32 -34.49 27.56
C THR A 385 -19.82 -34.69 27.66
N LEU A 386 -19.23 -34.14 28.73
CA LEU A 386 -17.96 -34.49 29.36
C LEU A 386 -17.08 -35.51 28.60
N SER A 387 -16.29 -35.05 27.63
CA SER A 387 -15.11 -35.78 27.16
C SER A 387 -13.84 -35.03 27.53
N ARG A 388 -13.19 -35.50 28.60
CA ARG A 388 -11.81 -35.14 28.97
C ARG A 388 -10.85 -35.94 28.07
N SER A 389 -10.75 -35.61 26.80
CA SER A 389 -9.68 -36.12 25.94
C SER A 389 -8.57 -35.07 25.87
N SER A 390 -7.68 -35.09 26.86
CA SER A 390 -6.36 -34.48 26.69
C SER A 390 -5.63 -35.29 25.62
N SER A 391 -5.53 -34.77 24.41
CA SER A 391 -4.69 -35.34 23.35
C SER A 391 -3.23 -35.29 23.83
N SER A 392 -2.78 -36.36 24.46
CA SER A 392 -1.38 -36.52 24.85
C SER A 392 -0.65 -37.27 23.75
N VAL A 393 0.03 -36.54 22.87
CA VAL A 393 0.90 -37.10 21.84
C VAL A 393 2.33 -36.66 22.16
N GLY A 394 3.30 -37.59 22.09
CA GLY A 394 4.71 -37.28 22.34
C GLY A 394 5.10 -36.93 23.79
N GLY A 395 4.18 -37.08 24.76
CA GLY A 395 4.43 -36.71 26.18
C GLY A 395 4.22 -35.23 26.49
N LEU A 396 3.62 -34.47 25.57
CA LEU A 396 3.03 -33.15 25.82
C LEU A 396 1.51 -33.28 25.97
N SER A 397 0.92 -32.41 26.78
CA SER A 397 -0.52 -32.36 27.04
C SER A 397 -1.04 -30.97 26.70
N VAL A 398 -2.20 -30.91 26.04
CA VAL A 398 -2.90 -29.66 25.73
C VAL A 398 -3.65 -29.17 26.97
N SER A 399 -3.35 -27.96 27.45
CA SER A 399 -4.13 -27.35 28.52
C SER A 399 -5.37 -26.65 27.96
N SER A 400 -6.56 -27.03 28.44
CA SER A 400 -7.83 -26.43 28.03
C SER A 400 -8.20 -25.15 28.80
N ARG A 401 -7.50 -24.86 29.90
CA ARG A 401 -7.77 -23.75 30.82
C ARG A 401 -6.86 -22.54 30.61
N ASP A 402 -5.62 -22.78 30.22
CA ASP A 402 -4.66 -21.70 30.00
C ASP A 402 -4.91 -21.06 28.62
N VAL A 403 -4.81 -19.75 28.55
CA VAL A 403 -5.03 -18.96 27.32
C VAL A 403 -3.82 -18.07 27.08
N PHE A 404 -3.30 -18.08 25.86
CA PHE A 404 -2.27 -17.13 25.44
C PHE A 404 -2.67 -16.52 24.10
N SER A 405 -2.82 -15.20 24.08
CA SER A 405 -3.25 -14.47 22.88
C SER A 405 -2.10 -13.60 22.38
N ILE A 406 -1.82 -13.71 21.08
CA ILE A 406 -0.92 -12.81 20.35
C ILE A 406 -1.70 -12.05 19.30
N SER A 407 -1.13 -10.94 18.81
CA SER A 407 -1.59 -10.31 17.57
C SER A 407 -0.45 -10.23 16.59
N THR A 408 -0.74 -10.45 15.30
CA THR A 408 0.26 -10.37 14.24
C THR A 408 -0.13 -9.33 13.20
N LEU A 409 0.88 -8.66 12.65
CA LEU A 409 0.77 -7.75 11.52
C LEU A 409 1.94 -8.04 10.56
N VAL A 410 1.65 -8.65 9.43
CA VAL A 410 2.62 -9.03 8.40
C VAL A 410 2.65 -7.97 7.31
N CYS A 411 3.76 -7.25 7.20
CA CYS A 411 4.01 -6.23 6.20
C CYS A 411 4.96 -6.78 5.13
N SER A 412 4.45 -7.65 4.25
CA SER A 412 5.22 -8.24 3.15
C SER A 412 4.72 -7.77 1.77
N THR A 413 5.62 -7.26 0.93
CA THR A 413 5.35 -7.02 -0.51
C THR A 413 5.64 -8.26 -1.37
N LYS A 414 6.05 -9.37 -0.77
CA LYS A 414 6.38 -10.62 -1.50
C LYS A 414 5.56 -11.84 -1.09
N LEU A 415 4.95 -11.80 0.10
CA LEU A 415 4.16 -12.92 0.61
C LEU A 415 2.74 -12.46 0.96
N THR A 416 1.77 -13.01 0.24
CA THR A 416 0.33 -12.69 0.38
C THR A 416 -0.34 -13.56 1.44
N GLN A 417 -1.40 -13.02 2.05
CA GLN A 417 -2.27 -13.71 3.00
C GLN A 417 -3.48 -14.38 2.30
N ASN A 418 -3.69 -14.11 1.02
CA ASN A 418 -4.81 -14.61 0.25
C ASN A 418 -4.41 -15.77 -0.67
N VAL A 419 -5.17 -16.84 -0.54
CA VAL A 419 -4.94 -18.10 -1.25
C VAL A 419 -5.15 -17.94 -2.77
N GLY A 420 -6.14 -17.16 -3.20
CA GLY A 420 -6.42 -16.93 -4.62
C GLY A 420 -5.31 -16.12 -5.29
N LEU A 421 -4.84 -15.06 -4.65
CA LEU A 421 -3.71 -14.26 -5.15
C LEU A 421 -2.42 -15.08 -5.14
N LEU A 422 -2.15 -15.85 -4.08
CA LEU A 422 -0.99 -16.74 -4.04
C LEU A 422 -1.02 -17.79 -5.16
N GLY A 423 -2.20 -18.36 -5.41
CA GLY A 423 -2.43 -19.32 -6.49
C GLY A 423 -2.12 -18.74 -7.85
N LEU A 424 -2.41 -17.44 -8.07
CA LEU A 424 -2.05 -16.72 -9.28
C LEU A 424 -0.53 -16.43 -9.34
N LEU A 425 0.08 -15.95 -8.25
CA LEU A 425 1.52 -15.65 -8.22
C LEU A 425 2.39 -16.90 -8.40
N LYS A 426 1.94 -18.05 -7.87
CA LYS A 426 2.60 -19.36 -7.99
C LYS A 426 1.90 -20.28 -8.99
N TRP A 427 1.28 -19.73 -10.02
CA TRP A 427 0.45 -20.48 -10.97
C TRP A 427 1.18 -21.67 -11.62
N ARG A 428 2.48 -21.54 -11.89
CA ARG A 428 3.32 -22.62 -12.46
C ARG A 428 3.37 -23.88 -11.59
N MET A 429 3.14 -23.78 -10.28
CA MET A 429 3.15 -24.93 -9.37
C MET A 429 1.88 -25.79 -9.49
N LYS A 430 0.75 -25.19 -9.87
CA LYS A 430 -0.56 -25.85 -9.97
C LYS A 430 -1.33 -25.31 -11.20
N PRO A 431 -0.88 -25.58 -12.43
CA PRO A 431 -1.48 -25.02 -13.65
C PRO A 431 -2.95 -25.44 -13.84
N GLN A 432 -3.34 -26.61 -13.33
CA GLN A 432 -4.72 -27.10 -13.35
C GLN A 432 -5.74 -26.22 -12.61
N LEU A 433 -5.30 -25.37 -11.68
CA LEU A 433 -6.17 -24.44 -10.92
C LEU A 433 -6.13 -23.02 -11.49
N LEU A 434 -5.45 -22.79 -12.61
CA LEU A 434 -5.20 -21.45 -13.16
C LEU A 434 -6.49 -20.71 -13.50
N GLN A 435 -7.44 -21.37 -14.16
CA GLN A 435 -8.73 -20.77 -14.51
C GLN A 435 -9.49 -20.32 -13.26
N GLU A 436 -9.57 -21.18 -12.24
CA GLU A 436 -10.24 -20.87 -10.97
C GLU A 436 -9.53 -19.73 -10.24
N ASN A 437 -8.20 -19.68 -10.26
CA ASN A 437 -7.43 -18.60 -9.63
C ASN A 437 -7.64 -17.25 -10.33
N LEU A 438 -7.73 -17.23 -11.66
CA LEU A 438 -8.03 -16.02 -12.44
C LEU A 438 -9.44 -15.49 -12.15
N GLU A 439 -10.43 -16.37 -12.00
CA GLU A 439 -11.79 -15.98 -11.61
C GLU A 439 -11.84 -15.46 -10.17
N LYS A 440 -11.13 -16.10 -9.25
CA LYS A 440 -11.04 -15.67 -7.84
C LYS A 440 -10.37 -14.32 -7.66
N LEU A 441 -9.46 -13.91 -8.54
CA LEU A 441 -8.79 -12.61 -8.47
C LEU A 441 -9.79 -11.44 -8.39
N LYS A 442 -10.93 -11.55 -9.09
CA LYS A 442 -12.00 -10.52 -9.08
C LYS A 442 -12.70 -10.36 -7.73
N ILE A 443 -12.50 -11.31 -6.81
CA ILE A 443 -13.13 -11.39 -5.47
C ILE A 443 -12.12 -11.04 -4.37
N VAL A 444 -10.82 -10.97 -4.69
CA VAL A 444 -9.77 -10.61 -3.73
C VAL A 444 -9.96 -9.17 -3.26
N ASP A 445 -9.59 -8.88 -2.01
CA ASP A 445 -9.61 -7.52 -1.50
C ASP A 445 -8.68 -6.64 -2.33
N GLY A 446 -9.21 -5.51 -2.80
CA GLY A 446 -8.47 -4.55 -3.60
C GLY A 446 -7.23 -4.02 -2.88
N GLU A 447 -7.24 -3.91 -1.55
CA GLU A 447 -6.06 -3.51 -0.77
C GLU A 447 -4.91 -4.50 -0.89
N GLU A 448 -5.19 -5.77 -1.10
CA GLU A 448 -4.16 -6.78 -1.30
C GLU A 448 -3.65 -6.79 -2.74
N VAL A 449 -4.56 -6.67 -3.72
CA VAL A 449 -4.18 -6.60 -5.15
C VAL A 449 -3.24 -5.41 -5.41
N VAL A 450 -3.50 -4.24 -4.82
CA VAL A 450 -2.63 -3.06 -5.03
C VAL A 450 -1.26 -3.19 -4.35
N LYS A 451 -1.14 -3.94 -3.24
CA LYS A 451 0.16 -4.23 -2.59
C LYS A 451 1.06 -5.08 -3.50
N PHE A 452 0.46 -6.01 -4.24
CA PHE A 452 1.14 -6.90 -5.17
C PHE A 452 0.93 -6.50 -6.62
N LEU A 453 0.65 -5.22 -6.92
CA LEU A 453 0.22 -4.78 -8.25
C LEU A 453 1.23 -5.19 -9.34
N GLN A 454 2.51 -4.94 -9.10
CA GLN A 454 3.58 -5.32 -10.03
C GLN A 454 3.61 -6.84 -10.25
N ASP A 455 3.76 -7.62 -9.18
CA ASP A 455 3.89 -9.09 -9.28
C ASP A 455 2.61 -9.73 -9.89
N THR A 456 1.43 -9.14 -9.64
CA THR A 456 0.15 -9.57 -10.21
C THR A 456 0.08 -9.30 -11.71
N LEU A 457 0.46 -8.09 -12.16
CA LEU A 457 0.50 -7.75 -13.58
C LEU A 457 1.54 -8.59 -14.32
N ASP A 458 2.72 -8.78 -13.74
CA ASP A 458 3.77 -9.65 -14.28
C ASP A 458 3.26 -11.10 -14.42
N ALA A 459 2.57 -11.64 -13.42
CA ALA A 459 1.97 -12.97 -13.51
C ALA A 459 0.95 -13.07 -14.64
N LEU A 460 0.02 -12.09 -14.76
CA LEU A 460 -0.99 -12.04 -15.80
C LEU A 460 -0.39 -12.02 -17.20
N PHE A 461 0.60 -11.15 -17.46
CA PHE A 461 1.25 -11.09 -18.76
C PHE A 461 2.12 -12.32 -19.04
N ASN A 462 2.78 -12.90 -18.03
CA ASN A 462 3.52 -14.14 -18.20
C ASN A 462 2.60 -15.32 -18.58
N ILE A 463 1.42 -15.43 -17.96
CA ILE A 463 0.40 -16.43 -18.33
C ILE A 463 -0.01 -16.26 -19.79
N MET A 464 -0.28 -15.01 -20.22
CA MET A 464 -0.65 -14.69 -21.58
C MET A 464 0.45 -15.04 -22.61
N MET A 465 1.72 -14.90 -22.22
CA MET A 465 2.87 -15.17 -23.09
C MET A 465 3.24 -16.66 -23.16
N GLU A 466 3.21 -17.39 -22.04
CA GLU A 466 3.52 -18.82 -22.00
C GLU A 466 2.47 -19.67 -22.73
N HIS A 467 1.20 -19.27 -22.65
CA HIS A 467 0.11 -19.90 -23.40
C HIS A 467 -0.11 -19.24 -24.78
N SER A 468 0.94 -18.76 -25.45
CA SER A 468 0.81 -18.03 -26.73
C SER A 468 0.07 -18.79 -27.83
N GLN A 469 0.13 -20.12 -27.83
CA GLN A 469 -0.52 -20.99 -28.82
C GLN A 469 -2.00 -21.29 -28.51
N SER A 470 -2.44 -21.05 -27.27
CA SER A 470 -3.83 -21.24 -26.82
C SER A 470 -4.48 -19.89 -26.55
N ASN A 471 -5.73 -19.73 -26.98
CA ASN A 471 -6.52 -18.53 -26.67
C ASN A 471 -7.41 -18.72 -25.43
N GLU A 472 -7.29 -19.86 -24.73
CA GLU A 472 -8.17 -20.24 -23.62
C GLU A 472 -8.10 -19.24 -22.44
N TYR A 473 -6.90 -18.75 -22.12
CA TYR A 473 -6.70 -17.84 -20.99
C TYR A 473 -6.73 -16.36 -21.36
N ASP A 474 -6.71 -16.01 -22.65
CA ASP A 474 -6.57 -14.62 -23.10
C ASP A 474 -7.72 -13.73 -22.60
N ILE A 475 -8.95 -14.24 -22.68
CA ILE A 475 -10.16 -13.55 -22.20
C ILE A 475 -10.11 -13.37 -20.67
N LEU A 476 -9.71 -14.41 -19.93
CA LEU A 476 -9.65 -14.37 -18.47
C LEU A 476 -8.58 -13.40 -17.96
N VAL A 477 -7.41 -13.39 -18.59
CA VAL A 477 -6.33 -12.44 -18.27
C VAL A 477 -6.74 -11.01 -18.62
N PHE A 478 -7.39 -10.80 -19.76
CA PHE A 478 -7.88 -9.48 -20.14
C PHE A 478 -8.92 -8.97 -19.14
N ASP A 479 -9.89 -9.80 -18.76
CA ASP A 479 -10.88 -9.50 -17.74
C ASP A 479 -10.25 -9.14 -16.38
N ALA A 480 -9.21 -9.87 -15.96
CA ALA A 480 -8.44 -9.58 -14.77
C ALA A 480 -7.72 -8.22 -14.86
N LEU A 481 -7.14 -7.89 -16.02
CA LEU A 481 -6.51 -6.59 -16.29
C LEU A 481 -7.52 -5.44 -16.18
N ILE A 482 -8.72 -5.60 -16.78
CA ILE A 482 -9.79 -4.59 -16.69
C ILE A 482 -10.27 -4.43 -15.24
N TYR A 483 -10.34 -5.52 -14.47
CA TYR A 483 -10.66 -5.45 -13.04
C TYR A 483 -9.62 -4.64 -12.26
N ILE A 484 -8.33 -4.89 -12.47
CA ILE A 484 -7.24 -4.15 -11.79
C ILE A 484 -7.26 -2.66 -12.17
N ILE A 485 -7.40 -2.32 -13.45
CA ILE A 485 -7.50 -0.92 -13.89
C ILE A 485 -8.75 -0.25 -13.30
N GLY A 486 -9.88 -0.96 -13.29
CA GLY A 486 -11.12 -0.49 -12.68
C GLY A 486 -11.00 -0.25 -11.17
N LEU A 487 -10.22 -1.08 -10.47
CA LEU A 487 -9.91 -0.90 -9.06
C LEU A 487 -9.09 0.37 -8.80
N ILE A 488 -8.06 0.63 -9.63
CA ILE A 488 -7.19 1.81 -9.51
C ILE A 488 -7.93 3.11 -9.86
N ALA A 489 -8.93 3.03 -10.74
CA ALA A 489 -9.81 4.16 -11.07
C ALA A 489 -10.75 4.57 -9.90
N ASP A 490 -10.90 3.74 -8.87
CA ASP A 490 -11.65 4.10 -7.66
C ASP A 490 -10.92 5.21 -6.88
N ARG A 491 -11.68 6.16 -6.32
CA ARG A 491 -11.15 7.23 -5.47
C ARG A 491 -10.31 6.69 -4.30
N LYS A 492 -10.63 5.50 -3.79
CA LYS A 492 -9.86 4.85 -2.71
C LYS A 492 -8.41 4.53 -3.13
N PHE A 493 -8.19 4.21 -4.41
CA PHE A 493 -6.91 3.73 -4.93
C PHE A 493 -6.30 4.68 -5.99
N GLN A 494 -6.85 5.87 -6.16
CA GLN A 494 -6.40 6.82 -7.20
C GLN A 494 -4.90 7.14 -7.13
N HIS A 495 -4.28 7.05 -5.96
CA HIS A 495 -2.84 7.30 -5.77
C HIS A 495 -1.97 6.23 -6.46
N PHE A 496 -2.53 5.05 -6.73
CA PHE A 496 -1.87 3.97 -7.47
C PHE A 496 -1.87 4.18 -9.00
N ASN A 497 -2.53 5.24 -9.53
CA ASN A 497 -2.37 5.58 -10.95
C ASN A 497 -0.90 5.86 -11.28
N THR A 498 -0.18 6.60 -10.42
CA THR A 498 1.26 6.85 -10.57
C THR A 498 2.08 5.56 -10.53
N VAL A 499 1.68 4.59 -9.72
CA VAL A 499 2.33 3.26 -9.62
C VAL A 499 2.12 2.46 -10.91
N LEU A 500 0.90 2.46 -11.44
CA LEU A 500 0.56 1.80 -12.71
C LEU A 500 1.33 2.41 -13.88
N GLU A 501 1.40 3.74 -13.95
CA GLU A 501 2.19 4.46 -14.96
C GLU A 501 3.69 4.13 -14.87
N ALA A 502 4.25 4.15 -13.65
CA ALA A 502 5.65 3.77 -13.43
C ALA A 502 5.91 2.31 -13.84
N TYR A 503 4.97 1.39 -13.57
CA TYR A 503 5.08 0.00 -14.01
C TYR A 503 5.09 -0.13 -15.54
N ILE A 504 4.15 0.52 -16.24
CA ILE A 504 4.08 0.50 -17.71
C ILE A 504 5.38 1.02 -18.32
N GLN A 505 5.91 2.12 -17.78
CA GLN A 505 7.10 2.74 -18.33
C GLN A 505 8.39 1.99 -18.00
N GLN A 506 8.56 1.47 -16.79
CA GLN A 506 9.86 1.01 -16.29
C GLN A 506 9.98 -0.52 -16.13
N HIS A 507 8.90 -1.23 -15.85
CA HIS A 507 8.94 -2.65 -15.46
C HIS A 507 8.29 -3.60 -16.47
N PHE A 508 7.28 -3.13 -17.21
CA PHE A 508 6.58 -3.94 -18.19
C PHE A 508 7.52 -4.43 -19.30
N SER A 509 7.51 -5.75 -19.56
CA SER A 509 8.46 -6.41 -20.47
C SER A 509 7.81 -7.33 -21.53
N ALA A 510 6.48 -7.45 -21.55
CA ALA A 510 5.78 -8.37 -22.45
C ALA A 510 5.68 -7.83 -23.89
N THR A 511 6.52 -8.33 -24.79
CA THR A 511 6.69 -7.80 -26.16
C THR A 511 5.62 -8.22 -27.16
N LEU A 512 4.95 -9.37 -26.98
CA LEU A 512 3.89 -9.84 -27.88
C LEU A 512 2.47 -9.64 -27.30
N ALA A 513 2.37 -9.05 -26.10
CA ALA A 513 1.08 -8.83 -25.44
C ALA A 513 0.13 -7.97 -26.29
N TYR A 514 0.64 -7.01 -27.07
CA TYR A 514 -0.19 -6.18 -27.95
C TYR A 514 -1.06 -6.99 -28.92
N LYS A 515 -0.55 -8.08 -29.51
CA LYS A 515 -1.30 -8.91 -30.48
C LYS A 515 -2.54 -9.53 -29.82
N LYS A 516 -2.36 -10.10 -28.62
CA LYS A 516 -3.44 -10.74 -27.86
C LYS A 516 -4.41 -9.71 -27.28
N LEU A 517 -3.93 -8.63 -26.69
CA LEU A 517 -4.77 -7.54 -26.15
C LEU A 517 -5.68 -6.94 -27.24
N MET A 518 -5.12 -6.66 -28.42
CA MET A 518 -5.89 -6.13 -29.55
C MET A 518 -6.94 -7.13 -30.04
N THR A 519 -6.61 -8.43 -30.09
CA THR A 519 -7.52 -9.48 -30.54
C THR A 519 -8.71 -9.65 -29.58
N VAL A 520 -8.46 -9.65 -28.27
CA VAL A 520 -9.53 -9.76 -27.26
C VAL A 520 -10.39 -8.50 -27.26
N LEU A 521 -9.79 -7.31 -27.30
CA LEU A 521 -10.52 -6.04 -27.38
C LEU A 521 -11.42 -5.98 -28.62
N LYS A 522 -10.89 -6.40 -29.78
CA LYS A 522 -11.66 -6.50 -31.03
C LYS A 522 -12.86 -7.45 -30.87
N THR A 523 -12.65 -8.63 -30.28
CA THR A 523 -13.72 -9.61 -30.03
C THR A 523 -14.85 -9.00 -29.20
N TYR A 524 -14.53 -8.29 -28.11
CA TYR A 524 -15.55 -7.64 -27.28
C TYR A 524 -16.31 -6.52 -28.00
N LEU A 525 -15.63 -5.74 -28.83
CA LEU A 525 -16.26 -4.70 -29.65
C LEU A 525 -17.18 -5.31 -30.71
N ASP A 526 -16.73 -6.36 -31.39
CA ASP A 526 -17.50 -7.07 -32.41
C ASP A 526 -18.76 -7.72 -31.81
N THR A 527 -18.64 -8.44 -30.68
CA THR A 527 -19.78 -9.02 -29.95
C THR A 527 -20.79 -7.95 -29.53
N SER A 528 -20.30 -6.83 -28.98
CA SER A 528 -21.18 -5.73 -28.55
C SER A 528 -21.85 -5.03 -29.73
N SER A 529 -21.18 -4.92 -30.88
CA SER A 529 -21.75 -4.32 -32.10
C SER A 529 -22.94 -5.12 -32.65
N ARG A 530 -22.94 -6.45 -32.44
CA ARG A 530 -24.02 -7.38 -32.81
C ARG A 530 -25.23 -7.34 -31.86
N GLY A 531 -25.15 -6.56 -30.78
CA GLY A 531 -26.23 -6.45 -29.77
C GLY A 531 -26.27 -7.62 -28.78
N GLU A 532 -25.23 -8.46 -28.74
CA GLU A 532 -25.09 -9.55 -27.76
C GLU A 532 -24.73 -8.98 -26.38
N GLN A 533 -25.09 -9.69 -25.31
CA GLN A 533 -24.77 -9.28 -23.94
C GLN A 533 -23.27 -9.47 -23.70
N CYS A 534 -22.55 -8.35 -23.55
CA CYS A 534 -21.14 -8.33 -23.14
C CYS A 534 -21.04 -7.52 -21.84
N GLU A 535 -21.11 -8.18 -20.68
CA GLU A 535 -21.04 -7.48 -19.39
C GLU A 535 -19.75 -6.65 -19.15
N PRO A 536 -18.54 -7.07 -19.58
CA PRO A 536 -17.32 -6.31 -19.26
C PRO A 536 -17.08 -5.10 -20.18
N ILE A 537 -17.72 -4.97 -21.35
CA ILE A 537 -17.35 -3.97 -22.37
C ILE A 537 -17.36 -2.53 -21.86
N LEU A 538 -18.34 -2.15 -21.03
CA LEU A 538 -18.38 -0.78 -20.48
C LEU A 538 -17.18 -0.49 -19.56
N ARG A 539 -16.74 -1.50 -18.79
CA ARG A 539 -15.54 -1.38 -17.95
C ARG A 539 -14.30 -1.33 -18.84
N THR A 540 -14.25 -2.14 -19.89
CA THR A 540 -13.18 -2.12 -20.89
C THR A 540 -13.03 -0.74 -21.55
N LEU A 541 -14.14 -0.12 -21.97
CA LEU A 541 -14.13 1.23 -22.56
C LEU A 541 -13.70 2.31 -21.56
N LYS A 542 -14.02 2.17 -20.27
CA LYS A 542 -13.53 3.08 -19.23
C LYS A 542 -12.03 2.92 -18.96
N ALA A 543 -11.51 1.70 -19.13
CA ALA A 543 -10.10 1.36 -18.96
C ALA A 543 -9.29 1.52 -20.27
N LEU A 544 -9.91 2.04 -21.35
CA LEU A 544 -9.36 2.02 -22.70
C LEU A 544 -8.00 2.73 -22.78
N GLU A 545 -7.85 3.85 -22.09
CA GLU A 545 -6.59 4.60 -21.99
C GLU A 545 -5.43 3.69 -21.56
N TYR A 546 -5.55 3.02 -20.42
CA TYR A 546 -4.51 2.13 -19.91
C TYR A 546 -4.31 0.87 -20.77
N VAL A 547 -5.38 0.32 -21.36
CA VAL A 547 -5.27 -0.81 -22.30
C VAL A 547 -4.40 -0.42 -23.50
N PHE A 548 -4.61 0.77 -24.06
CA PHE A 548 -3.77 1.26 -25.16
C PHE A 548 -2.34 1.60 -24.71
N LYS A 549 -2.13 2.14 -23.50
CA LYS A 549 -0.79 2.31 -22.95
C LYS A 549 0.00 1.00 -22.91
N PHE A 550 -0.64 -0.12 -22.50
CA PHE A 550 -0.02 -1.44 -22.57
C PHE A 550 0.27 -1.90 -24.01
N ILE A 551 -0.67 -1.71 -24.94
CA ILE A 551 -0.50 -2.06 -26.36
C ILE A 551 0.67 -1.28 -26.98
N VAL A 552 0.70 0.04 -26.79
CA VAL A 552 1.73 0.95 -27.32
C VAL A 552 3.10 0.62 -26.72
N ARG A 553 3.18 0.42 -25.40
CA ARG A 553 4.43 0.04 -24.74
C ARG A 553 4.94 -1.32 -25.23
N SER A 554 4.07 -2.32 -25.32
CA SER A 554 4.39 -3.65 -25.84
C SER A 554 4.92 -3.58 -27.28
N ARG A 555 4.28 -2.79 -28.15
CA ARG A 555 4.73 -2.55 -29.53
C ARG A 555 6.09 -1.85 -29.58
N THR A 556 6.31 -0.86 -28.72
CA THR A 556 7.58 -0.12 -28.63
C THR A 556 8.72 -1.06 -28.25
N LEU A 557 8.51 -1.91 -27.24
CA LEU A 557 9.50 -2.93 -26.82
C LEU A 557 9.78 -3.94 -27.93
N PHE A 558 8.76 -4.41 -28.64
CA PHE A 558 8.94 -5.29 -29.80
C PHE A 558 9.73 -4.61 -30.92
N SER A 559 9.44 -3.34 -31.21
CA SER A 559 10.16 -2.55 -32.23
C SER A 559 11.64 -2.41 -31.89
N GLN A 560 11.97 -2.17 -30.61
CA GLN A 560 13.34 -2.05 -30.12
C GLN A 560 14.13 -3.36 -30.24
N LEU A 561 13.49 -4.51 -30.02
CA LEU A 561 14.16 -5.81 -30.09
C LEU A 561 14.31 -6.36 -31.52
N TYR A 562 13.36 -6.04 -32.40
CA TYR A 562 13.28 -6.61 -33.75
C TYR A 562 13.46 -5.57 -34.87
N GLU A 563 14.04 -4.41 -34.57
CA GLU A 563 14.34 -3.34 -35.53
C GLU A 563 13.12 -2.92 -36.37
N GLY A 564 11.95 -2.82 -35.75
CA GLY A 564 10.72 -2.36 -36.44
C GLY A 564 10.06 -3.37 -37.37
N LYS A 565 10.45 -4.66 -37.35
CA LYS A 565 9.73 -5.72 -38.08
C LYS A 565 8.24 -5.76 -37.71
N GLU A 566 7.42 -6.29 -38.63
CA GLU A 566 5.96 -6.44 -38.51
C GLU A 566 5.14 -5.14 -38.33
N GLN A 567 5.69 -3.98 -38.73
CA GLN A 567 4.97 -2.70 -38.67
C GLN A 567 3.65 -2.73 -39.46
N MET A 568 3.65 -3.30 -40.67
CA MET A 568 2.43 -3.38 -41.50
C MET A 568 1.33 -4.23 -40.87
N GLU A 569 1.69 -5.35 -40.22
CA GLU A 569 0.71 -6.21 -39.55
C GLU A 569 0.10 -5.53 -38.33
N PHE A 570 0.92 -4.79 -37.57
CA PHE A 570 0.44 -3.97 -36.47
C PHE A 570 -0.51 -2.88 -36.96
N GLU A 571 -0.14 -2.17 -38.02
CA GLU A 571 -0.98 -1.11 -38.58
C GLU A 571 -2.32 -1.65 -39.08
N GLU A 572 -2.32 -2.77 -39.77
CA GLU A 572 -3.52 -3.47 -40.22
C GLU A 572 -4.40 -3.92 -39.04
N SER A 573 -3.78 -4.44 -37.97
CA SER A 573 -4.51 -4.84 -36.76
C SER A 573 -5.13 -3.64 -36.05
N MET A 574 -4.44 -2.49 -36.03
CA MET A 574 -4.94 -1.24 -35.48
C MET A 574 -6.12 -0.71 -36.30
N ARG A 575 -6.01 -0.72 -37.64
CA ARG A 575 -7.13 -0.34 -38.53
C ARG A 575 -8.37 -1.18 -38.26
N ARG A 576 -8.22 -2.51 -38.22
CA ARG A 576 -9.34 -3.43 -37.93
C ARG A 576 -9.96 -3.16 -36.56
N LEU A 577 -9.17 -2.77 -35.57
CA LEU A 577 -9.69 -2.41 -34.26
C LEU A 577 -10.54 -1.13 -34.31
N PHE A 578 -10.06 -0.08 -34.99
CA PHE A 578 -10.82 1.14 -35.22
C PHE A 578 -12.07 0.88 -36.08
N GLU A 579 -12.03 -0.01 -37.05
CA GLU A 579 -13.21 -0.45 -37.81
C GLU A 579 -14.25 -1.12 -36.90
N SER A 580 -13.83 -1.96 -35.95
CA SER A 580 -14.74 -2.54 -34.95
C SER A 580 -15.37 -1.48 -34.03
N ILE A 581 -14.61 -0.44 -33.66
CA ILE A 581 -15.15 0.73 -32.94
C ILE A 581 -16.17 1.48 -33.82
N ASN A 582 -15.86 1.67 -35.11
CA ASN A 582 -16.77 2.33 -36.06
C ASN A 582 -18.08 1.54 -36.23
N ASN A 583 -18.01 0.21 -36.24
CA ASN A 583 -19.19 -0.66 -36.26
C ASN A 583 -20.03 -0.53 -34.99
N LEU A 584 -19.39 -0.38 -33.82
CA LEU A 584 -20.08 -0.05 -32.57
C LEU A 584 -20.81 1.30 -32.66
N MET A 585 -20.20 2.31 -33.28
CA MET A 585 -20.83 3.62 -33.48
C MET A 585 -22.01 3.59 -34.47
N LYS A 586 -21.96 2.74 -35.50
CA LYS A 586 -23.07 2.55 -36.45
C LYS A 586 -24.26 1.78 -35.87
N SER A 587 -24.03 1.05 -34.77
CA SER A 587 -25.05 0.18 -34.17
C SER A 587 -26.28 0.98 -33.70
N GLN A 588 -27.47 0.47 -34.02
CA GLN A 588 -28.76 1.11 -33.68
C GLN A 588 -29.42 0.56 -32.40
N TYR A 589 -28.79 -0.41 -31.73
CA TYR A 589 -29.33 -1.02 -30.51
C TYR A 589 -29.39 0.00 -29.36
N LYS A 590 -30.43 -0.08 -28.51
CA LYS A 590 -30.53 0.81 -27.34
C LYS A 590 -29.45 0.53 -26.30
N THR A 591 -29.00 -0.72 -26.20
CA THR A 591 -27.94 -1.18 -25.29
C THR A 591 -26.56 -0.61 -25.64
N THR A 592 -26.32 -0.25 -26.91
CA THR A 592 -25.02 0.27 -27.36
C THR A 592 -24.87 1.78 -27.14
N ILE A 593 -25.94 2.54 -26.88
CA ILE A 593 -25.88 4.00 -26.66
C ILE A 593 -24.90 4.36 -25.54
N LEU A 594 -24.94 3.63 -24.42
CA LEU A 594 -24.02 3.86 -23.30
C LEU A 594 -22.55 3.58 -23.69
N LEU A 595 -22.34 2.60 -24.56
CA LEU A 595 -21.02 2.22 -25.08
C LEU A 595 -20.49 3.26 -26.06
N GLN A 596 -21.35 3.79 -26.93
CA GLN A 596 -21.03 4.87 -27.87
C GLN A 596 -20.63 6.15 -27.13
N VAL A 597 -21.35 6.50 -26.05
CA VAL A 597 -20.98 7.62 -25.16
C VAL A 597 -19.60 7.38 -24.53
N ALA A 598 -19.33 6.17 -24.04
CA ALA A 598 -18.04 5.85 -23.44
C ALA A 598 -16.90 5.90 -24.47
N ALA A 599 -17.11 5.37 -25.67
CA ALA A 599 -16.13 5.42 -26.77
C ALA A 599 -15.79 6.88 -27.13
N LEU A 600 -16.78 7.76 -27.28
CA LEU A 600 -16.55 9.18 -27.57
C LEU A 600 -15.76 9.90 -26.48
N LYS A 601 -15.93 9.48 -25.22
CA LYS A 601 -15.23 10.08 -24.08
C LYS A 601 -13.78 9.60 -23.93
N TYR A 602 -13.50 8.32 -24.18
CA TYR A 602 -12.18 7.74 -23.87
C TYR A 602 -11.27 7.54 -25.09
N ILE A 603 -11.79 7.65 -26.33
CA ILE A 603 -10.93 7.62 -27.53
C ILE A 603 -9.95 8.79 -27.57
N PRO A 604 -10.33 10.05 -27.29
CA PRO A 604 -9.38 11.17 -27.35
C PRO A 604 -8.17 10.99 -26.44
N SER A 605 -8.33 10.42 -25.23
CA SER A 605 -7.21 10.19 -24.31
C SER A 605 -6.21 9.15 -24.81
N VAL A 606 -6.64 8.19 -25.62
CA VAL A 606 -5.80 7.16 -26.23
C VAL A 606 -4.90 7.71 -27.34
N LEU A 607 -5.31 8.78 -28.01
CA LEU A 607 -4.64 9.28 -29.22
C LEU A 607 -3.20 9.73 -28.96
N HIS A 608 -2.94 10.28 -27.77
CA HIS A 608 -1.61 10.74 -27.39
C HIS A 608 -0.58 9.60 -27.41
N ASP A 609 -0.95 8.44 -26.87
CA ASP A 609 -0.07 7.28 -26.81
C ASP A 609 0.04 6.61 -28.19
N VAL A 610 -1.07 6.48 -28.93
CA VAL A 610 -1.10 5.82 -30.24
C VAL A 610 -0.28 6.57 -31.29
N GLU A 611 -0.26 7.91 -31.25
CA GLU A 611 0.55 8.76 -32.14
C GLU A 611 2.05 8.41 -32.09
N THR A 612 2.53 7.82 -31.00
CA THR A 612 3.96 7.46 -30.85
C THR A 612 4.39 6.24 -31.69
N VAL A 613 3.45 5.37 -32.06
CA VAL A 613 3.72 4.08 -32.74
C VAL A 613 2.97 3.91 -34.06
N PHE A 614 2.05 4.82 -34.39
CA PHE A 614 1.19 4.75 -35.56
C PHE A 614 1.23 6.07 -36.34
N ASP A 615 1.11 6.00 -37.66
CA ASP A 615 1.18 7.19 -38.51
C ASP A 615 0.03 8.18 -38.24
N ALA A 616 0.38 9.44 -38.00
CA ALA A 616 -0.55 10.49 -37.60
C ALA A 616 -1.58 10.82 -38.69
N LYS A 617 -1.18 10.71 -39.97
CA LYS A 617 -2.08 10.96 -41.10
C LYS A 617 -3.11 9.83 -41.23
N LEU A 618 -2.67 8.58 -41.15
CA LEU A 618 -3.57 7.43 -41.14
C LEU A 618 -4.51 7.42 -39.92
N LEU A 619 -4.03 7.84 -38.74
CA LEU A 619 -4.87 7.98 -37.54
C LEU A 619 -5.97 9.04 -37.75
N SER A 620 -5.62 10.15 -38.42
CA SER A 620 -6.58 11.21 -38.76
C SER A 620 -7.65 10.72 -39.74
N GLN A 621 -7.31 9.82 -40.67
CA GLN A 621 -8.29 9.17 -41.56
C GLN A 621 -9.24 8.24 -40.78
N LEU A 622 -8.73 7.45 -39.83
CA LEU A 622 -9.56 6.59 -38.99
C LEU A 622 -10.51 7.42 -38.10
N LEU A 623 -10.06 8.56 -37.59
CA LEU A 623 -10.88 9.50 -36.84
C LEU A 623 -11.95 10.17 -37.72
N TYR A 624 -11.61 10.54 -38.96
CA TYR A 624 -12.59 11.01 -39.95
C TYR A 624 -13.72 9.99 -40.15
N GLU A 625 -13.36 8.72 -40.34
CA GLU A 625 -14.34 7.64 -40.46
C GLU A 625 -15.17 7.48 -39.18
N PHE A 626 -14.53 7.51 -38.01
CA PHE A 626 -15.21 7.42 -36.71
C PHE A 626 -16.30 8.49 -36.54
N TYR A 627 -15.99 9.76 -36.83
CA TYR A 627 -16.96 10.86 -36.68
C TYR A 627 -18.09 10.84 -37.70
N THR A 628 -17.80 10.40 -38.93
CA THR A 628 -18.82 10.28 -39.99
C THR A 628 -19.79 9.11 -39.74
N CYS A 629 -19.41 8.13 -38.92
CA CYS A 629 -20.27 7.01 -38.54
C CYS A 629 -21.35 7.38 -37.52
N ILE A 630 -21.27 8.54 -36.87
CA ILE A 630 -22.17 8.95 -35.79
C ILE A 630 -23.47 9.53 -36.39
N PRO A 631 -24.66 9.00 -36.06
CA PRO A 631 -25.93 9.49 -36.58
C PRO A 631 -26.18 10.97 -36.20
N PRO A 632 -26.67 11.82 -37.13
CA PRO A 632 -26.74 13.27 -36.94
C PRO A 632 -27.75 13.76 -35.87
N VAL A 633 -28.57 12.88 -35.31
CA VAL A 633 -29.60 13.26 -34.32
C VAL A 633 -29.27 12.75 -32.91
N LYS A 634 -28.28 11.87 -32.75
CA LYS A 634 -27.91 11.25 -31.47
C LYS A 634 -26.49 11.62 -31.08
N LEU A 635 -26.25 11.79 -29.78
CA LEU A 635 -24.91 11.98 -29.20
C LEU A 635 -24.18 13.25 -29.63
N GLN A 636 -24.89 14.28 -30.11
CA GLN A 636 -24.29 15.50 -30.65
C GLN A 636 -23.43 16.23 -29.60
N LYS A 637 -23.93 16.37 -28.37
CA LYS A 637 -23.15 16.91 -27.25
C LYS A 637 -21.81 16.19 -27.05
N GLN A 638 -21.83 14.86 -26.98
CA GLN A 638 -20.63 14.04 -26.76
C GLN A 638 -19.68 14.11 -27.96
N LYS A 639 -20.21 14.19 -29.18
CA LYS A 639 -19.44 14.33 -30.42
C LYS A 639 -18.63 15.63 -30.43
N VAL A 640 -19.26 16.77 -30.10
CA VAL A 640 -18.58 18.08 -30.02
C VAL A 640 -17.52 18.09 -28.92
N GLN A 641 -17.81 17.52 -27.75
CA GLN A 641 -16.84 17.41 -26.65
C GLN A 641 -15.62 16.57 -27.06
N SER A 642 -15.83 15.44 -27.71
CA SER A 642 -14.75 14.58 -28.22
C SER A 642 -13.89 15.32 -29.27
N MET A 643 -14.53 16.06 -30.20
CA MET A 643 -13.81 16.89 -31.17
C MET A 643 -12.96 17.98 -30.50
N ASN A 644 -13.46 18.57 -29.40
CA ASN A 644 -12.72 19.59 -28.65
C ASN A 644 -11.43 19.03 -28.04
N GLU A 645 -11.49 17.85 -27.43
CA GLU A 645 -10.32 17.18 -26.89
C GLU A 645 -9.29 16.83 -27.99
N ILE A 646 -9.75 16.44 -29.19
CA ILE A 646 -8.86 16.17 -30.33
C ILE A 646 -8.19 17.45 -30.83
N VAL A 647 -8.91 18.57 -30.92
CA VAL A 647 -8.33 19.86 -31.32
C VAL A 647 -7.24 20.30 -30.35
N GLN A 648 -7.40 20.02 -29.06
CA GLN A 648 -6.40 20.31 -28.03
C GLN A 648 -5.20 19.33 -28.03
N SER A 649 -5.29 18.22 -28.76
CA SER A 649 -4.23 17.21 -28.86
C SER A 649 -3.08 17.62 -29.79
N ASN A 650 -1.95 16.90 -29.71
CA ASN A 650 -0.80 17.14 -30.58
C ASN A 650 -1.06 16.79 -32.06
N LEU A 651 -2.06 15.94 -32.35
CA LEU A 651 -2.44 15.62 -33.72
C LEU A 651 -2.87 16.87 -34.50
N PHE A 652 -3.68 17.73 -33.88
CA PHE A 652 -4.18 18.95 -34.53
C PHE A 652 -3.11 20.02 -34.72
N LYS A 653 -1.93 19.85 -34.11
CA LYS A 653 -0.78 20.72 -34.36
C LYS A 653 -0.11 20.45 -35.72
N LYS A 654 -0.29 19.27 -36.30
CA LYS A 654 0.31 18.89 -37.59
C LYS A 654 -0.58 19.30 -38.75
N GLN A 655 0.02 19.91 -39.78
CA GLN A 655 -0.70 20.39 -40.96
C GLN A 655 -1.52 19.28 -41.66
N GLU A 656 -0.88 18.13 -41.92
CA GLU A 656 -1.51 17.01 -42.66
C GLU A 656 -2.73 16.42 -41.94
N CYS A 657 -2.74 16.45 -40.61
CA CYS A 657 -3.86 15.99 -39.79
C CYS A 657 -5.02 16.99 -39.83
N ARG A 658 -4.72 18.30 -39.82
CA ARG A 658 -5.72 19.36 -39.95
C ARG A 658 -6.44 19.32 -41.28
N ASP A 659 -5.72 19.07 -42.36
CA ASP A 659 -6.30 18.97 -43.72
C ASP A 659 -7.40 17.89 -43.80
N ILE A 660 -7.36 16.88 -42.92
CA ILE A 660 -8.35 15.79 -42.86
C ILE A 660 -9.46 16.10 -41.86
N LEU A 661 -9.11 16.58 -40.66
CA LEU A 661 -10.04 16.71 -39.54
C LEU A 661 -10.82 18.02 -39.54
N LEU A 662 -10.19 19.14 -39.92
CA LEU A 662 -10.80 20.47 -39.89
C LEU A 662 -12.07 20.56 -40.78
N PRO A 663 -12.11 20.00 -42.01
CA PRO A 663 -13.32 20.05 -42.83
C PRO A 663 -14.52 19.34 -42.19
N VAL A 664 -14.29 18.25 -41.45
CA VAL A 664 -15.36 17.53 -40.73
C VAL A 664 -15.86 18.35 -39.55
N ILE A 665 -14.93 18.87 -38.74
CA ILE A 665 -15.27 19.62 -37.54
C ILE A 665 -16.05 20.89 -37.91
N THR A 666 -15.61 21.61 -38.95
CA THR A 666 -16.27 22.82 -39.43
C THR A 666 -17.65 22.53 -40.04
N ARG A 667 -17.82 21.42 -40.78
CA ARG A 667 -19.13 20.99 -41.28
C ARG A 667 -20.11 20.71 -40.14
N GLU A 668 -19.69 19.97 -39.12
CA GLU A 668 -20.53 19.60 -37.98
C GLU A 668 -20.87 20.82 -37.11
N LEU A 669 -19.90 21.71 -36.87
CA LEU A 669 -20.15 23.00 -36.22
C LEU A 669 -21.20 23.81 -36.99
N LYS A 670 -21.09 23.87 -38.32
CA LYS A 670 -22.06 24.60 -39.14
C LYS A 670 -23.46 24.04 -39.01
N GLU A 671 -23.62 22.72 -39.11
CA GLU A 671 -24.92 22.05 -38.99
C GLU A 671 -25.55 22.28 -37.60
N LEU A 672 -24.76 22.20 -36.53
CA LEU A 672 -25.24 22.43 -35.17
C LEU A 672 -25.59 23.90 -34.90
N LEU A 673 -24.83 24.84 -35.46
CA LEU A 673 -25.11 26.27 -35.32
C LEU A 673 -26.33 26.71 -36.17
N GLU A 674 -26.67 26.00 -37.26
CA GLU A 674 -27.82 26.30 -38.12
C GLU A 674 -29.15 25.70 -37.61
N GLN A 675 -29.13 24.82 -36.60
CA GLN A 675 -30.35 24.27 -36.01
C GLN A 675 -31.20 25.37 -35.35
N LYS A 676 -32.51 25.35 -35.63
CA LYS A 676 -33.48 26.33 -35.10
C LYS A 676 -33.56 26.25 -33.57
N ASP A 677 -33.60 27.41 -32.93
CA ASP A 677 -33.71 27.55 -31.48
C ASP A 677 -35.13 27.23 -31.01
N ASP A 678 -35.31 26.11 -30.30
CA ASP A 678 -36.58 25.75 -29.66
C ASP A 678 -36.61 26.18 -28.17
N GLY A 679 -35.61 26.95 -27.71
CA GLY A 679 -35.58 27.53 -26.35
C GLY A 679 -35.31 26.54 -25.21
N SER A 680 -34.95 25.29 -25.53
CA SER A 680 -34.65 24.27 -24.53
C SER A 680 -33.28 24.49 -23.88
N GLN A 681 -33.16 24.26 -22.56
CA GLN A 681 -31.88 24.37 -21.83
C GLN A 681 -30.78 23.45 -22.39
N GLN A 682 -31.17 22.34 -23.02
CA GLN A 682 -30.24 21.37 -23.60
C GLN A 682 -29.54 21.92 -24.86
N GLN A 683 -30.27 22.69 -25.69
CA GLN A 683 -29.76 23.30 -26.91
C GLN A 683 -28.86 24.51 -26.60
N LEU A 684 -29.16 25.27 -25.54
CA LEU A 684 -28.26 26.30 -25.02
C LEU A 684 -26.91 25.72 -24.59
N GLN A 685 -26.91 24.52 -23.98
CA GLN A 685 -25.69 23.83 -23.56
C GLN A 685 -24.89 23.33 -24.77
N GLU A 686 -25.55 22.81 -25.80
CA GLU A 686 -24.90 22.38 -27.06
C GLU A 686 -24.22 23.55 -27.79
N LYS A 687 -24.86 24.72 -27.81
CA LYS A 687 -24.26 25.94 -28.36
C LYS A 687 -23.05 26.41 -27.56
N ARG A 688 -23.01 26.24 -26.24
CA ARG A 688 -21.80 26.51 -25.43
C ARG A 688 -20.63 25.66 -25.89
N PHE A 689 -20.83 24.35 -26.07
CA PHE A 689 -19.76 23.46 -26.54
C PHE A 689 -19.29 23.79 -27.96
N CYS A 690 -20.19 24.24 -28.84
CA CYS A 690 -19.80 24.68 -30.18
C CYS A 690 -18.90 25.93 -30.13
N VAL A 691 -19.18 26.88 -29.22
CA VAL A 691 -18.35 28.07 -29.01
C VAL A 691 -16.99 27.69 -28.40
N GLU A 692 -16.96 26.80 -27.40
CA GLU A 692 -15.71 26.29 -26.81
C GLU A 692 -14.83 25.58 -27.85
N LEU A 693 -15.44 24.76 -28.72
CA LEU A 693 -14.73 24.09 -29.81
C LEU A 693 -14.18 25.10 -30.83
N LEU A 694 -14.99 26.07 -31.25
CA LEU A 694 -14.53 27.13 -32.15
C LEU A 694 -13.37 27.92 -31.54
N ASN A 695 -13.46 28.26 -30.25
CA ASN A 695 -12.39 28.95 -29.54
C ASN A 695 -11.11 28.10 -29.50
N SER A 696 -11.20 26.82 -29.16
CA SER A 696 -10.04 25.92 -29.12
C SER A 696 -9.38 25.78 -30.50
N ILE A 697 -10.15 25.73 -31.59
CA ILE A 697 -9.61 25.70 -32.96
C ILE A 697 -8.82 26.99 -33.23
N LEU A 698 -9.41 28.15 -32.91
CA LEU A 698 -8.78 29.45 -33.15
C LEU A 698 -7.53 29.65 -32.28
N GLU A 699 -7.56 29.24 -31.01
CA GLU A 699 -6.40 29.27 -30.11
C GLU A 699 -5.24 28.47 -30.68
N VAL A 700 -5.47 27.21 -31.09
CA VAL A 700 -4.42 26.36 -31.66
C VAL A 700 -3.89 26.94 -32.98
N LEU A 701 -4.77 27.42 -33.87
CA LEU A 701 -4.34 28.04 -35.13
C LEU A 701 -3.59 29.36 -34.92
N SER A 702 -3.93 30.14 -33.90
CA SER A 702 -3.24 31.39 -33.55
C SER A 702 -1.86 31.19 -32.92
N SER A 703 -1.67 30.06 -32.25
CA SER A 703 -0.40 29.70 -31.59
C SER A 703 0.69 29.22 -32.56
N GLN A 704 0.35 29.01 -33.84
CA GLN A 704 1.24 28.46 -34.85
C GLN A 704 1.62 29.47 -35.93
N ASP A 705 2.71 29.18 -36.63
CA ASP A 705 3.24 30.05 -37.68
C ASP A 705 2.21 30.27 -38.80
N ALA A 706 1.96 31.54 -39.12
CA ALA A 706 0.85 32.00 -39.95
C ALA A 706 0.87 31.43 -41.38
N ALA A 707 2.07 31.07 -41.87
CA ALA A 707 2.24 30.47 -43.19
C ALA A 707 1.56 29.08 -43.31
N PHE A 708 1.51 28.31 -42.22
CA PHE A 708 0.97 26.94 -42.21
C PHE A 708 -0.50 26.85 -41.79
N THR A 709 -1.10 27.97 -41.37
CA THR A 709 -2.49 28.05 -40.89
C THR A 709 -3.39 28.91 -41.77
N TYR A 710 -2.84 29.68 -42.71
CA TYR A 710 -3.59 30.59 -43.58
C TYR A 710 -4.75 29.89 -44.32
N HIS A 711 -4.50 28.73 -44.95
CA HIS A 711 -5.53 27.97 -45.66
C HIS A 711 -6.63 27.45 -44.72
N HIS A 712 -6.28 27.02 -43.52
CA HIS A 712 -7.23 26.56 -42.50
C HIS A 712 -8.11 27.70 -41.97
N ILE A 713 -7.52 28.87 -41.72
CA ILE A 713 -8.26 30.07 -41.31
C ILE A 713 -9.21 30.51 -42.43
N GLN A 714 -8.75 30.49 -43.68
CA GLN A 714 -9.59 30.80 -44.84
C GLN A 714 -10.79 29.84 -44.93
N GLU A 715 -10.59 28.54 -44.71
CA GLU A 715 -11.68 27.56 -44.71
C GLU A 715 -12.70 27.81 -43.60
N ILE A 716 -12.24 28.11 -42.37
CA ILE A 716 -13.12 28.49 -41.25
C ILE A 716 -13.92 29.75 -41.60
N MET A 717 -13.28 30.77 -42.17
CA MET A 717 -13.96 32.00 -42.58
C MET A 717 -15.03 31.74 -43.65
N VAL A 718 -14.75 30.87 -44.63
CA VAL A 718 -15.70 30.54 -45.68
C VAL A 718 -16.88 29.73 -45.15
N GLN A 719 -16.62 28.74 -44.29
CA GLN A 719 -17.66 27.80 -43.85
C GLN A 719 -18.49 28.31 -42.68
N LEU A 720 -17.88 29.02 -41.71
CA LEU A 720 -18.50 29.31 -40.42
C LEU A 720 -18.83 30.80 -40.22
N LEU A 721 -18.12 31.75 -40.82
CA LEU A 721 -18.28 33.18 -40.51
C LEU A 721 -19.72 33.68 -40.70
N ARG A 722 -20.37 33.29 -41.80
CA ARG A 722 -21.76 33.67 -42.08
C ARG A 722 -22.73 33.08 -41.07
N THR A 723 -22.51 31.83 -40.68
CA THR A 723 -23.35 31.08 -39.74
C THR A 723 -23.20 31.64 -38.31
N VAL A 724 -21.96 31.90 -37.88
CA VAL A 724 -21.64 32.54 -36.60
C VAL A 724 -22.25 33.94 -36.53
N ASN A 725 -22.06 34.78 -37.56
CA ASN A 725 -22.65 36.12 -37.60
C ASN A 725 -24.18 36.09 -37.50
N ARG A 726 -24.84 35.16 -38.20
CA ARG A 726 -26.29 34.98 -38.10
C ARG A 726 -26.71 34.56 -36.69
N MET A 727 -25.98 33.64 -36.07
CA MET A 727 -26.27 33.21 -34.70
C MET A 727 -26.12 34.35 -33.70
N VAL A 728 -25.02 35.11 -33.76
CA VAL A 728 -24.77 36.26 -32.88
C VAL A 728 -25.86 37.33 -33.03
N ILE A 729 -26.28 37.62 -34.26
CA ILE A 729 -27.39 38.54 -34.55
C ILE A 729 -28.71 38.03 -33.95
N THR A 730 -28.94 36.71 -34.00
CA THR A 730 -30.19 36.10 -33.52
C THR A 730 -30.26 36.03 -31.99
N MET A 731 -29.13 35.80 -31.31
CA MET A 731 -29.06 35.72 -29.84
C MET A 731 -29.20 37.08 -29.14
N GLY A 732 -28.76 38.17 -29.78
CA GLY A 732 -28.75 39.51 -29.19
C GLY A 732 -27.57 39.74 -28.24
N ARG A 733 -27.16 41.01 -28.05
CA ARG A 733 -25.92 41.37 -27.33
C ARG A 733 -25.90 41.04 -25.83
N ASP A 734 -27.07 40.85 -25.22
CA ASP A 734 -27.20 40.58 -23.77
C ASP A 734 -27.29 39.08 -23.45
N HIS A 735 -27.06 38.21 -24.44
CA HIS A 735 -27.16 36.77 -24.29
C HIS A 735 -25.91 36.20 -23.60
N GLN A 736 -26.07 35.28 -22.64
CA GLN A 736 -24.98 34.71 -21.81
C GLN A 736 -23.83 33.99 -22.57
N LEU A 737 -23.89 33.92 -23.90
CA LEU A 737 -22.90 33.26 -24.76
C LEU A 737 -22.09 34.21 -25.64
N ILE A 738 -22.49 35.49 -25.67
CA ILE A 738 -21.82 36.61 -26.34
C ILE A 738 -21.18 37.45 -25.25
#